data_AF-A0A8I1MPE7-F1
#
_entry.id   AF-A0A8I1MPE7-F1
#
_cell.length_a   1.000
_cell.length_b   1.000
_cell.length_c   1.000
_cell.angle_alpha   90.00
_cell.angle_beta   90.00
_cell.angle_gamma   90.00
#
_symmetry.space_group_name_H-M   'P 1'
#
loop_
_entity.id
_entity.type
_entity.pdbx_description
1 polymer ?
#
loop_
_entity_poly.entity_id
_entity_poly.type
_entity_poly.pdbx_seq_one_letter_code
_entity_poly.pdbx_strand_id
1 'polypeptide(L)'
;MTLPRSLLFLSALGIVALSTYAQDDAYRFQNEWVKYEAASNTGLTADKLEKTAPFAFPRPRPAIPFDLAPFSDQGDKKGTGLKERIPATFTDESGVGRSANVRFGFPLPKGAIFQKDGARFSDAQDSPLPAQFTVTSRWPDGSIRWLLVESRVAIGAKESVTGYVSFTRKTAKPPKDNPLTLTQDDKVLQVSTGAVTVTIDKEHFNLIAKAARASDKAEPAWKSDAAGITLTAADGTVYTTAALPPESVAVEEAGPERITIRVDGRYGEASGKSLMRYTTRLTFRRSSPVVEIAHTHINDDLSHEFTDIASLDLDLVAPNTISQVLADFPAQGDKGNRLASGREMSVFQSSDRDSTWTIDGQSKAGGRASGSWLASAEGSSVGVAILDFWQRWPKGLSASENRMRIGLLPKLPDATFGDDLPYHLKFPFVSGNYRFKWGMSTTERLAIDLSGKLPRKELLAEIQSPLVAIIPASWYASTRALGDIPAPQGAQFDLWDEFVSRSYEEHMDLAAAQREYGFFNYGDWFGERKRNWGNNEYDLAHCFFQQFARTGNTDYFRLALRAARHQADVDIVHAYPDPRYVGSNHQHSIGHTGEWQGPNRPKQATWSHAYDSHTDGTNGHTWADGMADAWCLTGDPRVAEAALELGEHLTWAIAPTFRSLGTHERSAGWSIKALMGLYRLRPDPDYLKAAGQIAAVAAKAQTLDLGGAWAHKLPADHDPLQRVGNSTFLIGILLTSLAEYHEQSHDETIWKSLEAGTAWLRRSWDPQHAAWPYSADTDGKPCSAIYLAHLNPLVVNAVAYVAEQTGQRSDMDMVLKSLVRDFAFIDREGFGKELAEQMNFTPDTLARMARYYAQADPENAPLMLSKGDNRLRDEIVRGFPASGDLWQRGPKDQSAAISLTGEAARPTIFRKLYGSATTDAQKSHLTVSNAAGATVFEREFSPAEKQEIPFDVGGKPGDVFRIRMQDSITGAWRIAGDNFHTVLDARSKLHLAGIGQRRLAFFVPAGTPSITVSVAGIHQGEYGCALISPDGKVRAFQRGSNAGFDPMIGGTSQQSSPGPLKHAPDASQTNAIWELALWATGDIICDIQGVPPYLAPNPENWFNPEASPVTP
;
A
#
# COMPACT_ATOMS: atom_id res chain seq x y z
N MET A 1 -38.04 33.57 -58.13
CA MET A 1 -37.70 34.12 -56.81
C MET A 1 -38.03 33.04 -55.77
N THR A 2 -37.07 32.15 -55.52
CA THR A 2 -36.99 31.18 -54.40
C THR A 2 -35.73 30.36 -54.65
N LEU A 3 -34.67 30.60 -53.89
CA LEU A 3 -33.40 29.86 -53.95
C LEU A 3 -33.41 28.75 -52.89
N PRO A 4 -33.05 27.51 -53.27
CA PRO A 4 -32.47 26.56 -52.33
C PRO A 4 -31.18 25.90 -52.85
N ARG A 5 -30.44 25.31 -51.90
CA ARG A 5 -29.27 24.40 -52.01
C ARG A 5 -27.92 25.02 -52.38
N SER A 6 -27.04 25.04 -51.38
CA SER A 6 -25.59 24.98 -51.56
C SER A 6 -25.02 23.89 -50.65
N LEU A 7 -24.81 22.72 -51.25
CA LEU A 7 -24.02 21.59 -50.79
C LEU A 7 -23.03 21.28 -51.93
N LEU A 8 -21.81 20.88 -51.57
CA LEU A 8 -20.75 20.29 -52.40
C LEU A 8 -19.81 21.25 -53.18
N PHE A 9 -18.59 21.35 -52.63
CA PHE A 9 -17.26 21.23 -53.25
C PHE A 9 -16.29 22.36 -52.85
N LEU A 10 -15.46 22.07 -51.86
CA LEU A 10 -14.03 22.38 -51.90
C LEU A 10 -13.29 21.34 -51.06
N SER A 11 -12.82 20.34 -51.80
CA SER A 11 -11.97 19.22 -51.42
C SER A 11 -10.51 19.66 -51.25
N ALA A 12 -9.79 18.90 -50.43
CA ALA A 12 -8.33 18.75 -50.42
C ALA A 12 -7.50 19.93 -49.89
N LEU A 13 -7.45 20.09 -48.55
CA LEU A 13 -6.29 20.68 -47.85
C LEU A 13 -6.19 20.27 -46.35
N GLY A 14 -6.92 19.24 -45.92
CA GLY A 14 -6.97 18.79 -44.51
C GLY A 14 -6.43 17.37 -44.25
N ILE A 15 -5.57 16.84 -45.13
CA ILE A 15 -5.02 15.46 -45.02
C ILE A 15 -3.48 15.42 -45.07
N VAL A 16 -2.78 16.57 -45.07
CA VAL A 16 -1.30 16.60 -45.03
C VAL A 16 -0.81 17.48 -43.88
N ALA A 17 -1.03 16.99 -42.66
CA ALA A 17 -0.26 17.35 -41.45
C ALA A 17 -0.37 16.26 -40.36
N LEU A 18 -0.64 15.01 -40.75
CA LEU A 18 -0.72 13.84 -39.85
C LEU A 18 0.34 12.77 -40.21
N SER A 19 1.37 13.15 -40.96
CA SER A 19 2.37 12.20 -41.46
C SER A 19 3.80 12.77 -41.50
N THR A 20 4.18 13.56 -40.48
CA THR A 20 5.59 13.87 -40.17
C THR A 20 5.76 14.14 -38.67
N TYR A 21 5.42 13.17 -37.83
CA TYR A 21 6.30 12.81 -36.73
C TYR A 21 6.56 11.33 -36.89
N ALA A 22 7.65 11.01 -37.59
CA ALA A 22 8.32 9.74 -37.41
C ALA A 22 8.76 9.70 -35.95
N GLN A 23 7.89 9.16 -35.10
CA GLN A 23 8.14 9.00 -33.69
C GLN A 23 8.89 7.67 -33.58
N ASP A 24 10.18 7.67 -33.92
CA ASP A 24 11.08 6.52 -33.78
C ASP A 24 11.48 6.34 -32.29
N ASP A 25 11.39 5.09 -31.82
CA ASP A 25 12.16 4.43 -30.75
C ASP A 25 12.23 5.01 -29.33
N ALA A 26 11.08 5.09 -28.64
CA ALA A 26 10.99 5.22 -27.17
C ALA A 26 10.61 3.87 -26.51
N TYR A 27 10.80 3.72 -25.19
CA TYR A 27 10.29 2.60 -24.38
C TYR A 27 8.77 2.65 -24.49
N ARG A 28 8.24 1.94 -25.50
CA ARG A 28 6.83 1.96 -25.85
C ARG A 28 6.25 0.63 -25.48
N PHE A 29 5.37 0.66 -24.51
CA PHE A 29 4.45 -0.43 -24.30
C PHE A 29 3.36 -0.37 -25.37
N GLN A 30 3.57 -1.04 -26.50
CA GLN A 30 2.54 -1.20 -27.53
C GLN A 30 2.14 -2.67 -27.64
N ASN A 31 0.85 -2.96 -27.42
CA ASN A 31 0.27 -4.29 -27.61
C ASN A 31 1.02 -5.44 -26.87
N GLU A 32 1.43 -5.21 -25.63
CA GLU A 32 2.13 -6.18 -24.75
C GLU A 32 3.62 -6.41 -25.06
N TRP A 33 4.19 -5.66 -25.99
CA TRP A 33 5.62 -5.69 -26.29
C TRP A 33 6.33 -4.49 -25.66
N VAL A 34 7.44 -4.75 -24.97
CA VAL A 34 8.43 -3.74 -24.62
C VAL A 34 9.47 -3.71 -25.71
N LYS A 35 9.62 -2.57 -26.38
CA LYS A 35 10.84 -2.27 -27.13
C LYS A 35 11.80 -1.54 -26.19
N TYR A 36 13.01 -2.08 -26.00
CA TYR A 36 14.08 -1.38 -25.29
C TYR A 36 14.40 -0.06 -25.97
N GLU A 37 14.67 0.97 -25.17
CA GLU A 37 15.39 2.12 -25.69
C GLU A 37 16.83 1.73 -26.03
N ALA A 38 17.30 2.22 -27.16
CA ALA A 38 18.72 2.15 -27.45
C ALA A 38 19.48 3.07 -26.48
N ALA A 39 20.72 2.73 -26.13
CA ALA A 39 21.59 3.60 -25.33
C ALA A 39 21.76 5.01 -25.94
N SER A 40 21.62 5.14 -27.26
CA SER A 40 21.67 6.45 -27.95
C SER A 40 20.43 7.33 -27.74
N ASN A 41 19.33 6.77 -27.23
CA ASN A 41 18.15 7.56 -26.85
C ASN A 41 18.29 7.96 -25.37
N THR A 42 18.65 9.22 -25.13
CA THR A 42 18.75 9.83 -23.79
C THR A 42 17.48 10.62 -23.42
N GLY A 43 16.39 10.41 -24.15
CA GLY A 43 15.09 11.04 -23.92
C GLY A 43 15.06 12.54 -24.27
N LEU A 44 14.24 13.29 -23.54
CA LEU A 44 14.07 14.73 -23.74
C LEU A 44 15.32 15.53 -23.36
N THR A 45 15.52 16.68 -24.00
CA THR A 45 16.54 17.67 -23.61
C THR A 45 15.88 18.83 -22.89
N ALA A 46 16.55 19.42 -21.89
CA ALA A 46 15.97 20.49 -21.07
C ALA A 46 15.54 21.73 -21.88
N ASP A 47 16.22 22.03 -22.99
CA ASP A 47 15.88 23.15 -23.88
C ASP A 47 14.58 22.95 -24.67
N LYS A 48 14.12 21.70 -24.80
CA LYS A 48 12.88 21.32 -25.49
C LYS A 48 11.68 21.23 -24.56
N LEU A 49 11.88 21.36 -23.25
CA LEU A 49 10.76 21.44 -22.30
C LEU A 49 10.01 22.76 -22.49
N GLU A 50 8.70 22.74 -22.25
CA GLU A 50 7.89 23.94 -22.32
C GLU A 50 8.41 24.97 -21.32
N LYS A 51 8.67 26.19 -21.79
CA LYS A 51 9.17 27.27 -20.94
C LYS A 51 8.04 27.84 -20.12
N THR A 52 8.05 27.49 -18.84
CA THR A 52 7.11 28.01 -17.85
C THR A 52 7.63 29.31 -17.23
N ALA A 53 6.80 30.01 -16.47
CA ALA A 53 7.23 31.21 -15.76
C ALA A 53 8.35 30.86 -14.76
N PRO A 54 9.40 31.69 -14.62
CA PRO A 54 10.45 31.45 -13.64
C PRO A 54 9.88 31.23 -12.23
N PHE A 55 10.35 30.18 -11.57
CA PHE A 55 9.93 29.82 -10.22
C PHE A 55 11.16 29.58 -9.35
N ALA A 56 11.07 30.05 -8.11
CA ALA A 56 12.02 29.73 -7.06
C ALA A 56 11.25 29.58 -5.76
N PHE A 57 11.67 28.62 -4.94
CA PHE A 57 11.15 28.49 -3.58
C PHE A 57 11.48 29.77 -2.79
N PRO A 58 10.54 30.32 -2.01
CA PRO A 58 10.74 31.58 -1.29
C PRO A 58 11.69 31.44 -0.10
N ARG A 59 12.07 30.21 0.24
CA ARG A 59 13.03 29.88 1.29
C ARG A 59 13.86 28.65 0.89
N PRO A 60 15.05 28.47 1.48
CA PRO A 60 15.76 27.19 1.43
C PRO A 60 14.90 26.08 2.04
N ARG A 61 15.11 24.85 1.59
CA ARG A 61 14.43 23.68 2.15
C ARG A 61 14.66 23.61 3.67
N PRO A 62 13.62 23.34 4.47
CA PRO A 62 13.78 23.22 5.92
C PRO A 62 14.77 22.11 6.26
N ALA A 63 15.69 22.39 7.19
CA ALA A 63 16.61 21.38 7.69
C ALA A 63 15.85 20.24 8.40
N ILE A 64 16.46 19.05 8.41
CA ILE A 64 15.94 17.87 9.11
C ILE A 64 15.77 18.22 10.59
N PRO A 65 14.61 17.91 11.19
CA PRO A 65 14.24 18.43 12.49
C PRO A 65 14.88 17.66 13.66
N PHE A 66 16.20 17.45 13.64
CA PHE A 66 16.92 16.98 14.82
C PHE A 66 16.98 18.08 15.87
N ASP A 67 16.52 17.79 17.09
CA ASP A 67 16.36 18.75 18.17
C ASP A 67 15.53 19.98 17.76
N LEU A 68 14.38 19.71 17.12
CA LEU A 68 13.46 20.71 16.63
C LEU A 68 13.13 21.74 17.72
N ALA A 69 13.43 23.01 17.45
CA ALA A 69 13.01 24.12 18.28
C ALA A 69 11.49 24.35 18.16
N PRO A 70 10.81 24.87 19.20
CA PRO A 70 9.43 25.28 19.07
C PRO A 70 9.31 26.46 18.08
N PHE A 71 8.24 26.45 17.26
CA PHE A 71 7.97 27.50 16.27
C PHE A 71 7.56 28.85 16.87
N SER A 72 7.07 28.85 18.11
CA SER A 72 6.70 30.04 18.86
C SER A 72 7.39 30.05 20.22
N ASP A 73 7.61 31.25 20.78
CA ASP A 73 8.10 31.40 22.15
C ASP A 73 7.07 30.83 23.12
N GLN A 74 7.53 29.93 23.98
CA GLN A 74 6.68 29.17 24.88
C GLN A 74 6.50 29.85 26.24
N GLY A 75 7.35 30.84 26.58
CA GLY A 75 7.46 31.33 27.96
C GLY A 75 7.71 30.20 28.98
N ASP A 76 7.40 30.46 30.25
CA ASP A 76 7.55 29.49 31.36
C ASP A 76 6.38 28.48 31.48
N LYS A 77 5.87 27.95 30.36
CA LYS A 77 4.80 26.94 30.41
C LYS A 77 5.27 25.67 31.14
N LYS A 78 4.59 25.32 32.24
CA LYS A 78 4.83 24.09 32.98
C LYS A 78 3.96 22.96 32.41
N GLY A 79 4.59 21.93 31.88
CA GLY A 79 3.90 20.74 31.39
C GLY A 79 3.28 19.91 32.51
N THR A 80 2.32 19.05 32.17
CA THR A 80 1.65 18.16 33.15
C THR A 80 2.56 17.06 33.68
N GLY A 81 3.67 16.77 32.98
CA GLY A 81 4.64 15.73 33.33
C GLY A 81 4.16 14.30 33.06
N LEU A 82 5.07 13.34 33.18
CA LEU A 82 4.74 11.91 33.14
C LEU A 82 4.82 11.32 34.55
N LYS A 83 3.76 10.63 34.98
CA LYS A 83 3.67 10.04 36.33
C LYS A 83 4.23 8.62 36.41
N GLU A 84 4.31 7.92 35.27
CA GLU A 84 4.64 6.50 35.20
C GLU A 84 5.80 6.24 34.23
N ARG A 85 6.45 5.09 34.40
CA ARG A 85 7.46 4.56 33.48
C ARG A 85 6.74 3.78 32.39
N ILE A 86 6.97 4.11 31.13
CA ILE A 86 6.27 3.47 30.00
C ILE A 86 7.18 2.41 29.38
N PRO A 87 6.72 1.16 29.23
CA PRO A 87 7.55 0.09 28.68
C PRO A 87 7.74 0.24 27.16
N ALA A 88 8.92 -0.16 26.70
CA ALA A 88 9.25 -0.42 25.31
C ALA A 88 9.91 -1.81 25.25
N THR A 89 9.22 -2.76 24.62
CA THR A 89 9.68 -4.15 24.51
C THR A 89 10.34 -4.38 23.16
N PHE A 90 11.44 -5.13 23.15
CA PHE A 90 12.19 -5.50 21.98
C PHE A 90 12.32 -7.02 21.93
N THR A 91 12.16 -7.62 20.76
CA THR A 91 12.29 -9.06 20.54
C THR A 91 13.33 -9.33 19.47
N ASP A 92 14.24 -10.28 19.69
CA ASP A 92 15.18 -10.70 18.66
C ASP A 92 14.50 -11.60 17.63
N GLU A 93 14.27 -11.06 16.44
CA GLU A 93 13.73 -11.80 15.30
C GLU A 93 14.82 -12.51 14.49
N SER A 94 16.08 -12.08 14.62
CA SER A 94 17.20 -12.60 13.82
C SER A 94 17.65 -14.01 14.25
N GLY A 95 17.38 -14.39 15.51
CA GLY A 95 17.93 -15.60 16.11
C GLY A 95 19.40 -15.48 16.53
N VAL A 96 19.89 -14.26 16.74
CA VAL A 96 21.28 -13.94 17.08
C VAL A 96 21.31 -13.04 18.31
N GLY A 97 21.75 -13.60 19.45
CA GLY A 97 21.99 -12.84 20.67
C GLY A 97 23.16 -11.88 20.50
N ARG A 98 23.01 -10.63 20.98
CA ARG A 98 23.97 -9.56 20.78
C ARG A 98 23.77 -8.40 21.77
N SER A 99 24.72 -7.47 21.81
CA SER A 99 24.50 -6.12 22.35
C SER A 99 23.96 -5.23 21.23
N ALA A 100 22.64 -5.24 21.07
CA ALA A 100 21.93 -4.58 19.98
C ALA A 100 21.84 -3.07 20.23
N ASN A 101 21.96 -2.27 19.16
CA ASN A 101 21.57 -0.87 19.24
C ASN A 101 20.04 -0.79 19.15
N VAL A 102 19.46 0.12 19.92
CA VAL A 102 18.03 0.46 19.82
C VAL A 102 17.91 1.94 19.52
N ARG A 103 17.11 2.26 18.50
CA ARG A 103 16.74 3.63 18.13
C ARG A 103 15.26 3.63 17.76
N PHE A 104 14.46 4.34 18.53
CA PHE A 104 13.01 4.34 18.34
C PHE A 104 12.37 5.66 18.78
N GLY A 105 11.31 6.05 18.10
CA GLY A 105 10.46 7.17 18.46
C GLY A 105 9.58 6.83 19.64
N PHE A 106 9.63 7.67 20.68
CA PHE A 106 8.73 7.59 21.82
C PHE A 106 7.70 8.72 21.75
N PRO A 107 6.40 8.41 21.58
CA PRO A 107 5.36 9.43 21.49
C PRO A 107 5.04 10.03 22.86
N LEU A 108 4.74 11.33 22.89
CA LEU A 108 4.42 12.09 24.10
C LEU A 108 3.09 12.85 23.96
N PRO A 109 2.27 12.92 25.02
CA PRO A 109 1.01 13.64 24.97
C PRO A 109 1.21 15.15 24.80
N LYS A 110 0.27 15.79 24.10
CA LYS A 110 0.21 17.27 23.99
C LYS A 110 0.17 17.92 25.38
N GLY A 111 0.96 18.98 25.57
CA GLY A 111 1.08 19.72 26.82
C GLY A 111 1.82 18.99 27.96
N ALA A 112 2.29 17.75 27.77
CA ALA A 112 2.89 16.98 28.87
C ALA A 112 4.34 17.38 29.17
N ILE A 113 5.17 17.42 28.13
CA ILE A 113 6.62 17.62 28.24
C ILE A 113 7.05 18.68 27.22
N PHE A 114 7.68 19.76 27.67
CA PHE A 114 8.16 20.84 26.80
C PHE A 114 9.66 20.77 26.49
N GLN A 115 10.42 20.18 27.43
CA GLN A 115 11.87 20.05 27.36
C GLN A 115 12.26 18.58 27.56
N LYS A 116 13.30 18.13 26.85
CA LYS A 116 13.81 16.76 26.99
C LYS A 116 14.60 16.54 28.29
N ASP A 117 14.91 17.60 29.02
CA ASP A 117 15.61 17.54 30.30
C ASP A 117 14.88 16.61 31.28
N GLY A 118 15.64 15.69 31.87
CA GLY A 118 15.11 14.69 32.79
C GLY A 118 14.57 13.42 32.14
N ALA A 119 14.55 13.33 30.80
CA ALA A 119 14.28 12.08 30.08
C ALA A 119 15.27 11.00 30.51
N ARG A 120 14.77 9.77 30.68
CA ARG A 120 15.52 8.62 31.17
C ARG A 120 15.01 7.35 30.53
N PHE A 121 15.94 6.47 30.17
CA PHE A 121 15.68 5.10 29.75
C PHE A 121 16.27 4.15 30.80
N SER A 122 15.49 3.21 31.33
CA SER A 122 15.92 2.29 32.39
C SER A 122 15.52 0.84 32.12
N ASP A 123 16.19 -0.11 32.77
CA ASP A 123 15.85 -1.54 32.73
C ASP A 123 14.66 -1.87 33.65
N ALA A 124 14.27 -3.15 33.75
CA ALA A 124 13.15 -3.57 34.61
C ALA A 124 13.35 -3.23 36.09
N GLN A 125 14.59 -3.17 36.58
CA GLN A 125 14.95 -2.85 37.97
C GLN A 125 15.01 -1.34 38.24
N ASP A 126 14.65 -0.51 37.25
CA ASP A 126 14.84 0.94 37.27
C ASP A 126 16.31 1.37 37.41
N SER A 127 17.24 0.60 36.88
CA SER A 127 18.62 1.05 36.70
C SER A 127 18.73 1.83 35.40
N PRO A 128 19.36 3.02 35.38
CA PRO A 128 19.47 3.82 34.16
C PRO A 128 20.37 3.12 33.13
N LEU A 129 19.90 3.06 31.87
CA LEU A 129 20.70 2.67 30.72
C LEU A 129 21.34 3.91 30.09
N PRO A 130 22.57 3.82 29.53
CA PRO A 130 23.15 4.89 28.73
C PRO A 130 22.23 5.20 27.55
N ALA A 131 21.78 6.45 27.45
CA ALA A 131 20.83 6.85 26.42
C ALA A 131 21.07 8.27 25.92
N GLN A 132 20.67 8.50 24.68
CA GLN A 132 20.59 9.79 24.01
C GLN A 132 19.14 10.08 23.62
N PHE A 133 18.74 11.34 23.74
CA PHE A 133 17.38 11.79 23.46
C PHE A 133 17.40 12.97 22.50
N THR A 134 16.61 12.89 21.43
CA THR A 134 16.50 13.92 20.39
C THR A 134 15.05 14.27 20.15
N VAL A 135 14.70 15.55 20.12
CA VAL A 135 13.32 15.99 19.79
C VAL A 135 13.15 15.97 18.28
N THR A 136 12.25 15.13 17.76
CA THR A 136 12.05 14.95 16.31
C THR A 136 10.77 15.58 15.79
N SER A 137 9.81 15.88 16.68
CA SER A 137 8.56 16.58 16.35
C SER A 137 7.97 17.24 17.59
N ARG A 138 7.21 18.32 17.39
CA ARG A 138 6.51 19.07 18.44
C ARG A 138 5.05 19.29 18.08
N TRP A 139 4.22 19.37 19.11
CA TRP A 139 2.85 19.83 19.02
C TRP A 139 2.81 21.34 18.73
N PRO A 140 1.68 21.86 18.19
CA PRO A 140 1.52 23.31 17.97
C PRO A 140 1.65 24.17 19.23
N ASP A 141 1.37 23.59 20.41
CA ASP A 141 1.53 24.27 21.70
C ASP A 141 2.99 24.32 22.19
N GLY A 142 3.93 23.79 21.41
CA GLY A 142 5.37 23.74 21.70
C GLY A 142 5.83 22.53 22.50
N SER A 143 4.92 21.71 23.04
CA SER A 143 5.31 20.50 23.75
C SER A 143 5.89 19.45 22.79
N ILE A 144 6.75 18.58 23.29
CA ILE A 144 7.34 17.49 22.50
C ILE A 144 6.24 16.51 22.10
N ARG A 145 6.18 16.17 20.82
CA ARG A 145 5.28 15.14 20.27
C ARG A 145 6.00 13.81 20.13
N TRP A 146 7.22 13.85 19.62
CA TRP A 146 8.09 12.68 19.46
C TRP A 146 9.48 12.93 20.04
N LEU A 147 9.91 12.00 20.88
CA LEU A 147 11.26 11.94 21.43
C LEU A 147 11.94 10.69 20.90
N LEU A 148 12.97 10.86 20.09
CA LEU A 148 13.81 9.76 19.65
C LEU A 148 14.70 9.30 20.81
N VAL A 149 14.64 8.01 21.12
CA VAL A 149 15.43 7.36 22.17
C VAL A 149 16.47 6.48 21.51
N GLU A 150 17.72 6.65 21.91
CA GLU A 150 18.85 5.85 21.47
C GLU A 150 19.58 5.25 22.65
N SER A 151 19.86 3.96 22.60
CA SER A 151 20.54 3.20 23.65
C SER A 151 21.13 1.92 23.08
N ARG A 152 21.78 1.13 23.93
CA ARG A 152 22.15 -0.26 23.64
C ARG A 152 21.49 -1.18 24.66
N VAL A 153 21.07 -2.36 24.24
CA VAL A 153 20.47 -3.39 25.11
C VAL A 153 21.13 -4.74 24.83
N ALA A 154 21.35 -5.52 25.89
CA ALA A 154 21.77 -6.91 25.74
C ALA A 154 20.54 -7.79 25.53
N ILE A 155 20.57 -8.67 24.54
CA ILE A 155 19.45 -9.55 24.21
C ILE A 155 19.97 -10.93 23.78
N GLY A 156 19.33 -12.01 24.25
CA GLY A 156 19.59 -13.36 23.79
C GLY A 156 18.90 -13.67 22.45
N ALA A 157 19.32 -14.75 21.78
CA ALA A 157 18.70 -15.19 20.53
C ALA A 157 17.23 -15.58 20.76
N LYS A 158 16.30 -15.02 19.97
CA LYS A 158 14.84 -15.21 20.12
C LYS A 158 14.27 -14.81 21.49
N GLU A 159 15.01 -14.06 22.30
CA GLU A 159 14.52 -13.53 23.57
C GLU A 159 13.91 -12.14 23.41
N SER A 160 13.21 -11.69 24.46
CA SER A 160 12.67 -10.34 24.56
C SER A 160 13.28 -9.60 25.76
N VAL A 161 13.54 -8.31 25.59
CA VAL A 161 13.97 -7.39 26.66
C VAL A 161 13.04 -6.19 26.71
N THR A 162 12.75 -5.68 27.91
CA THR A 162 11.91 -4.49 28.09
C THR A 162 12.69 -3.40 28.79
N GLY A 163 12.80 -2.25 28.13
CA GLY A 163 13.26 -1.00 28.72
C GLY A 163 12.08 -0.08 29.02
N TYR A 164 12.33 0.98 29.79
CA TYR A 164 11.28 1.88 30.25
C TYR A 164 11.68 3.34 30.05
N VAL A 165 10.82 4.12 29.39
CA VAL A 165 10.98 5.56 29.22
C VAL A 165 10.26 6.30 30.35
N SER A 166 10.94 7.28 30.95
CA SER A 166 10.39 8.09 32.04
C SER A 166 11.00 9.49 32.06
N PHE A 167 10.40 10.40 32.83
CA PHE A 167 10.90 11.75 33.04
C PHE A 167 11.06 12.03 34.53
N THR A 168 12.20 12.60 34.92
CA THR A 168 12.52 12.92 36.32
C THR A 168 12.76 14.41 36.51
N ARG A 169 12.56 14.93 37.73
CA ARG A 169 12.78 16.35 38.05
C ARG A 169 14.26 16.78 38.04
N LYS A 170 15.19 15.83 37.97
CA LYS A 170 16.63 16.10 37.98
C LYS A 170 17.22 15.62 36.65
N THR A 171 17.86 16.51 35.92
CA THR A 171 18.63 16.15 34.74
C THR A 171 19.76 15.20 35.12
N ALA A 172 19.82 14.03 34.50
CA ALA A 172 20.97 13.15 34.65
C ALA A 172 22.20 13.87 34.08
N LYS A 173 23.30 13.92 34.84
CA LYS A 173 24.55 14.47 34.30
C LYS A 173 25.08 13.52 33.23
N PRO A 174 25.57 14.02 32.08
CA PRO A 174 26.23 13.16 31.12
C PRO A 174 27.41 12.42 31.79
N PRO A 175 27.72 11.19 31.36
CA PRO A 175 28.87 10.45 31.88
C PRO A 175 30.14 11.32 31.74
N LYS A 176 30.93 11.45 32.83
CA LYS A 176 32.16 12.27 32.81
C LYS A 176 33.21 11.76 31.82
N ASP A 177 33.22 10.45 31.55
CA ASP A 177 34.17 9.77 30.68
C ASP A 177 33.44 9.16 29.47
N ASN A 178 32.84 9.99 28.61
CA ASN A 178 32.27 9.50 27.36
C ASN A 178 33.37 9.30 26.30
N PRO A 179 33.63 8.07 25.85
CA PRO A 179 34.65 7.83 24.83
C PRO A 179 34.25 8.34 23.44
N LEU A 180 32.96 8.62 23.18
CA LEU A 180 32.49 9.17 21.91
C LEU A 180 32.79 10.67 21.84
N THR A 181 33.76 11.05 21.02
CA THR A 181 34.25 12.43 20.89
C THR A 181 34.44 12.82 19.42
N LEU A 182 34.29 14.11 19.14
CA LEU A 182 34.50 14.71 17.82
C LEU A 182 35.46 15.88 17.93
N THR A 183 36.47 15.90 17.06
CA THR A 183 37.39 17.03 16.86
C THR A 183 37.41 17.36 15.38
N GLN A 184 37.59 18.63 15.02
CA GLN A 184 37.66 19.04 13.62
C GLN A 184 38.54 20.28 13.45
N ASP A 185 39.13 20.40 12.26
CA ASP A 185 39.72 21.62 11.75
C ASP A 185 39.13 21.93 10.35
N ASP A 186 39.76 22.83 9.59
CA ASP A 186 39.28 23.23 8.27
C ASP A 186 39.31 22.08 7.26
N LYS A 187 40.23 21.12 7.42
CA LYS A 187 40.52 20.06 6.44
C LYS A 187 40.01 18.69 6.84
N VAL A 188 39.98 18.38 8.14
CA VAL A 188 39.61 17.05 8.62
C VAL A 188 38.62 17.11 9.78
N LEU A 189 37.81 16.06 9.86
CA LEU A 189 36.92 15.77 10.98
C LEU A 189 37.28 14.39 11.53
N GLN A 190 37.56 14.31 12.83
CA GLN A 190 37.89 13.06 13.51
C GLN A 190 36.80 12.70 14.51
N VAL A 191 36.30 11.47 14.41
CA VAL A 191 35.37 10.89 15.37
C VAL A 191 36.04 9.72 16.06
N SER A 192 36.15 9.77 17.39
CA SER A 192 36.62 8.66 18.21
C SER A 192 35.44 8.04 18.94
N THR A 193 35.22 6.74 18.80
CA THR A 193 34.14 6.00 19.47
C THR A 193 34.56 5.39 20.81
N GLY A 194 35.86 5.38 21.10
CA GLY A 194 36.47 4.55 22.15
C GLY A 194 36.96 3.19 21.68
N ALA A 195 36.42 2.67 20.59
CA ALA A 195 36.91 1.44 19.96
C ALA A 195 37.81 1.77 18.74
N VAL A 196 37.41 2.78 17.97
CA VAL A 196 38.13 3.25 16.77
C VAL A 196 38.07 4.78 16.70
N THR A 197 39.11 5.37 16.12
CA THR A 197 39.13 6.77 15.69
C THR A 197 39.15 6.80 14.17
N VAL A 198 38.17 7.46 13.56
CA VAL A 198 38.03 7.61 12.11
C VAL A 198 38.26 9.07 11.74
N THR A 199 39.09 9.30 10.72
CA THR A 199 39.31 10.62 10.11
C THR A 199 38.54 10.68 8.79
N ILE A 200 37.78 11.75 8.62
CA ILE A 200 37.06 12.14 7.41
C ILE A 200 37.79 13.34 6.82
N ASP A 201 38.10 13.27 5.52
CA ASP A 201 38.69 14.37 4.77
C ASP A 201 37.57 15.28 4.22
N LYS A 202 37.67 16.58 4.48
CA LYS A 202 36.69 17.60 4.09
C LYS A 202 36.98 18.23 2.72
N GLU A 203 38.16 17.99 2.15
CA GLU A 203 38.58 18.48 0.83
C GLU A 203 38.49 17.36 -0.22
N HIS A 204 38.78 16.12 0.18
CA HIS A 204 38.80 14.93 -0.68
C HIS A 204 37.97 13.80 -0.07
N PHE A 205 36.65 13.94 -0.11
CA PHE A 205 35.75 13.05 0.61
C PHE A 205 35.81 11.60 0.10
N ASN A 206 36.38 10.72 0.93
CA ASN A 206 36.55 9.31 0.65
C ASN A 206 35.98 8.39 1.74
N LEU A 207 34.99 8.87 2.52
CA LEU A 207 34.39 8.15 3.66
C LEU A 207 35.36 7.98 4.85
N ILE A 208 36.25 6.99 4.80
CA ILE A 208 37.17 6.62 5.87
C ILE A 208 38.60 6.91 5.38
N ALA A 209 39.03 8.17 5.50
CA ALA A 209 40.37 8.59 5.05
C ALA A 209 41.47 7.89 5.86
N LYS A 210 41.23 7.72 7.16
CA LYS A 210 42.09 6.99 8.09
C LYS A 210 41.25 6.37 9.21
N ALA A 211 41.63 5.17 9.63
CA ALA A 211 41.13 4.55 10.85
C ALA A 211 42.30 4.17 11.78
N ALA A 212 42.10 4.28 13.10
CA ALA A 212 43.07 3.85 14.12
C ALA A 212 42.34 3.20 15.30
N ARG A 213 42.83 2.05 15.77
CA ARG A 213 42.22 1.31 16.89
C ARG A 213 42.64 1.91 18.23
N ALA A 214 41.78 1.85 19.24
CA ALA A 214 42.06 2.43 20.55
C ALA A 214 43.24 1.75 21.29
N SER A 215 43.44 0.44 21.11
CA SER A 215 44.52 -0.33 21.76
C SER A 215 45.90 -0.07 21.16
N ASP A 216 45.98 0.27 19.87
CA ASP A 216 47.22 0.27 19.09
C ASP A 216 47.25 1.49 18.17
N LYS A 217 47.73 2.62 18.70
CA LYS A 217 47.82 3.89 17.96
C LYS A 217 48.74 3.85 16.73
N ALA A 218 49.44 2.73 16.48
CA ALA A 218 50.52 2.60 15.50
C ALA A 218 50.29 1.56 14.38
N GLU A 219 49.26 0.70 14.46
CA GLU A 219 49.01 -0.33 13.44
C GLU A 219 48.15 0.22 12.28
N PRO A 220 48.45 -0.11 11.01
CA PRO A 220 47.67 0.34 9.88
C PRO A 220 46.33 -0.43 9.84
N ALA A 221 45.21 0.30 9.76
CA ALA A 221 43.87 -0.27 9.66
C ALA A 221 43.34 -0.21 8.22
N TRP A 222 42.29 -0.97 7.95
CA TRP A 222 41.53 -0.84 6.71
C TRP A 222 40.97 0.58 6.59
N LYS A 223 41.00 1.12 5.38
CA LYS A 223 40.47 2.44 5.03
C LYS A 223 39.74 2.36 3.70
N SER A 224 39.02 3.42 3.35
CA SER A 224 38.48 3.55 2.00
C SER A 224 39.57 3.89 0.99
N ASP A 225 39.36 3.53 -0.27
CA ASP A 225 40.23 3.97 -1.36
C ASP A 225 40.27 5.51 -1.45
N ALA A 226 41.40 6.07 -1.90
CA ALA A 226 41.57 7.52 -2.00
C ALA A 226 40.57 8.18 -2.96
N ALA A 227 40.05 7.44 -3.94
CA ALA A 227 38.99 7.92 -4.82
C ALA A 227 37.63 8.11 -4.10
N GLY A 228 37.42 7.45 -2.96
CA GLY A 228 36.10 7.37 -2.33
C GLY A 228 35.16 6.45 -3.09
N ILE A 229 33.92 6.90 -3.30
CA ILE A 229 32.95 6.17 -4.13
C ILE A 229 33.16 6.56 -5.59
N THR A 230 33.19 5.55 -6.45
CA THR A 230 33.48 5.69 -7.88
C THR A 230 32.22 5.44 -8.69
N LEU A 231 31.83 6.43 -9.50
CA LEU A 231 30.79 6.34 -10.51
C LEU A 231 31.46 6.25 -11.88
N THR A 232 31.21 5.16 -12.60
CA THR A 232 31.66 5.01 -13.99
C THR A 232 30.49 5.32 -14.92
N ALA A 233 30.62 6.34 -15.77
CA ALA A 233 29.61 6.69 -16.77
C ALA A 233 29.56 5.65 -17.90
N ALA A 234 28.50 5.66 -18.72
CA ALA A 234 28.34 4.70 -19.82
C ALA A 234 29.46 4.80 -20.90
N ASP A 235 30.10 5.95 -21.04
CA ASP A 235 31.24 6.17 -21.94
C ASP A 235 32.60 5.74 -21.34
N GLY A 236 32.60 5.26 -20.09
CA GLY A 236 33.79 4.85 -19.35
C GLY A 236 34.47 5.98 -18.56
N THR A 237 33.97 7.21 -18.61
CA THR A 237 34.48 8.32 -17.79
C THR A 237 34.25 8.02 -16.31
N VAL A 238 35.28 8.26 -15.50
CA VAL A 238 35.27 7.96 -14.07
C VAL A 238 35.10 9.24 -13.26
N TYR A 239 34.03 9.29 -12.47
CA TYR A 239 33.75 10.35 -11.51
C TYR A 239 33.86 9.80 -10.09
N THR A 240 34.39 10.58 -9.15
CA THR A 240 34.60 10.14 -7.76
C THR A 240 34.16 11.19 -6.76
N THR A 241 33.86 10.75 -5.54
CA THR A 241 33.49 11.67 -4.44
C THR A 241 34.66 12.48 -3.90
N ALA A 242 35.91 12.06 -4.17
CA ALA A 242 37.11 12.73 -3.68
C ALA A 242 37.73 13.72 -4.69
N ALA A 243 37.30 13.68 -5.95
CA ALA A 243 37.85 14.51 -7.03
C ALA A 243 37.45 16.00 -6.91
N LEU A 244 36.31 16.29 -6.29
CA LEU A 244 35.82 17.63 -6.00
C LEU A 244 35.59 17.77 -4.49
N PRO A 245 35.82 18.96 -3.91
CA PRO A 245 35.40 19.22 -2.54
C PRO A 245 33.90 19.00 -2.36
N PRO A 246 33.44 18.36 -1.26
CA PRO A 246 32.03 18.25 -0.96
C PRO A 246 31.39 19.64 -0.82
N GLU A 247 30.11 19.75 -1.22
CA GLU A 247 29.31 20.97 -1.08
C GLU A 247 29.11 21.33 0.39
N SER A 248 28.97 20.32 1.26
CA SER A 248 28.94 20.52 2.70
C SER A 248 29.39 19.27 3.48
N VAL A 249 30.04 19.49 4.63
CA VAL A 249 30.30 18.48 5.66
C VAL A 249 29.71 19.01 6.97
N ALA A 250 28.62 18.41 7.43
CA ALA A 250 27.87 18.86 8.59
C ALA A 250 27.77 17.77 9.67
N VAL A 251 27.88 18.19 10.93
CA VAL A 251 27.51 17.33 12.07
C VAL A 251 25.98 17.42 12.21
N GLU A 252 25.29 16.35 11.82
CA GLU A 252 23.82 16.30 11.79
C GLU A 252 23.25 15.91 13.16
N GLU A 253 23.93 14.99 13.86
CA GLU A 253 23.63 14.62 15.25
C GLU A 253 24.93 14.52 16.05
N ALA A 254 24.95 15.03 17.29
CA ALA A 254 26.07 14.84 18.21
C ALA A 254 25.57 14.71 19.65
N GLY A 255 25.65 13.50 20.19
CA GLY A 255 25.31 13.24 21.58
C GLY A 255 26.13 12.10 22.18
N PRO A 256 25.75 11.64 23.39
CA PRO A 256 26.60 10.72 24.14
C PRO A 256 26.66 9.30 23.58
N GLU A 257 25.65 8.88 22.81
CA GLU A 257 25.56 7.52 22.27
C GLU A 257 25.79 7.46 20.76
N ARG A 258 25.55 8.57 20.03
CA ARG A 258 25.65 8.64 18.57
C ARG A 258 26.18 9.99 18.06
N ILE A 259 27.01 9.92 17.03
CA ILE A 259 27.39 11.04 16.17
C ILE A 259 27.09 10.67 14.72
N THR A 260 26.42 11.55 13.98
CA THR A 260 26.17 11.39 12.54
C THR A 260 26.76 12.58 11.78
N ILE A 261 27.60 12.28 10.79
CA ILE A 261 28.17 13.25 9.86
C ILE A 261 27.47 13.11 8.53
N ARG A 262 26.89 14.21 8.05
CA ARG A 262 26.30 14.33 6.72
C ARG A 262 27.29 14.99 5.78
N VAL A 263 27.46 14.42 4.59
CA VAL A 263 28.28 14.98 3.52
C VAL A 263 27.48 15.03 2.24
N ASP A 264 27.27 16.22 1.70
CA ASP A 264 26.63 16.44 0.40
C ASP A 264 27.70 16.84 -0.61
N GLY A 265 27.63 16.33 -1.83
CA GLY A 265 28.62 16.62 -2.86
C GLY A 265 28.23 16.12 -4.24
N ARG A 266 29.17 16.26 -5.19
CA ARG A 266 29.02 15.82 -6.58
C ARG A 266 30.10 14.82 -6.94
N TYR A 267 29.78 13.83 -7.77
CA TYR A 267 30.80 12.98 -8.35
C TYR A 267 31.55 13.78 -9.42
N GLY A 268 32.85 13.98 -9.21
CA GLY A 268 33.69 14.82 -10.06
C GLY A 268 34.80 14.06 -10.77
N GLU A 269 35.37 14.66 -11.81
CA GLU A 269 36.61 14.20 -12.43
C GLU A 269 37.74 15.23 -12.25
N ALA A 270 38.98 14.83 -12.54
CA ALA A 270 40.17 15.67 -12.37
C ALA A 270 40.14 16.99 -13.17
N SER A 271 39.31 17.08 -14.22
CA SER A 271 39.13 18.31 -15.01
C SER A 271 38.25 19.37 -14.32
N GLY A 272 37.55 19.00 -13.25
CA GLY A 272 36.59 19.84 -12.54
C GLY A 272 35.13 19.64 -12.98
N LYS A 273 34.85 18.81 -14.00
CA LYS A 273 33.47 18.45 -14.37
C LYS A 273 32.85 17.50 -13.36
N SER A 274 31.53 17.54 -13.25
CA SER A 274 30.73 16.61 -12.45
C SER A 274 29.58 16.02 -13.25
N LEU A 275 29.10 14.84 -12.87
CA LEU A 275 27.94 14.22 -13.50
C LEU A 275 26.69 14.31 -12.61
N MET A 276 26.65 13.52 -11.53
CA MET A 276 25.54 13.44 -10.59
C MET A 276 25.93 13.89 -9.18
N ARG A 277 24.96 13.91 -8.26
CA ARG A 277 25.18 14.26 -6.85
C ARG A 277 25.00 13.09 -5.89
N TYR A 278 25.51 13.27 -4.67
CA TYR A 278 25.33 12.34 -3.58
C TYR A 278 25.07 13.03 -2.24
N THR A 279 24.43 12.29 -1.33
CA THR A 279 24.38 12.59 0.11
C THR A 279 24.84 11.36 0.87
N THR A 280 25.87 11.48 1.71
CA THR A 280 26.39 10.38 2.53
C THR A 280 26.26 10.69 4.01
N ARG A 281 25.76 9.75 4.78
CA ARG A 281 25.69 9.82 6.24
C ARG A 281 26.59 8.77 6.86
N LEU A 282 27.57 9.21 7.64
CA LEU A 282 28.46 8.37 8.43
C LEU A 282 28.01 8.41 9.88
N THR A 283 27.61 7.26 10.42
CA THR A 283 27.13 7.15 11.81
C THR A 283 28.09 6.35 12.66
N PHE A 284 28.43 6.95 13.80
CA PHE A 284 29.34 6.42 14.81
C PHE A 284 28.60 6.27 16.13
N ARG A 285 28.81 5.14 16.82
CA ARG A 285 28.19 4.87 18.13
C ARG A 285 29.22 4.66 19.21
N ARG A 286 28.85 5.01 20.44
CA ARG A 286 29.69 4.85 21.63
C ARG A 286 30.19 3.42 21.78
N SER A 287 31.49 3.28 21.98
CA SER A 287 32.20 2.00 22.14
C SER A 287 32.01 1.01 20.97
N SER A 288 31.58 1.47 19.79
CA SER A 288 31.41 0.63 18.61
C SER A 288 32.61 0.75 17.66
N PRO A 289 33.16 -0.35 17.13
CA PRO A 289 34.14 -0.32 16.05
C PRO A 289 33.50 -0.14 14.66
N VAL A 290 32.16 -0.08 14.59
CA VAL A 290 31.39 -0.06 13.35
C VAL A 290 31.15 1.38 12.88
N VAL A 291 31.38 1.61 11.59
CA VAL A 291 30.89 2.79 10.87
C VAL A 291 29.69 2.37 10.03
N GLU A 292 28.54 2.95 10.30
CA GLU A 292 27.36 2.79 9.45
C GLU A 292 27.34 3.87 8.38
N ILE A 293 27.06 3.49 7.14
CA ILE A 293 27.03 4.38 5.99
C ILE A 293 25.66 4.27 5.34
N ALA A 294 25.00 5.41 5.13
CA ALA A 294 23.89 5.55 4.20
C ALA A 294 24.33 6.46 3.06
N HIS A 295 24.41 5.95 1.84
CA HIS A 295 24.85 6.69 0.66
C HIS A 295 23.69 6.79 -0.33
N THR A 296 23.20 8.02 -0.51
CA THR A 296 22.14 8.36 -1.46
C THR A 296 22.79 8.86 -2.75
N HIS A 297 22.48 8.19 -3.86
CA HIS A 297 22.85 8.56 -5.21
C HIS A 297 21.65 9.23 -5.89
N ILE A 298 21.81 10.43 -6.47
CA ILE A 298 20.70 11.22 -7.04
C ILE A 298 21.06 11.66 -8.45
N ASN A 299 20.22 11.34 -9.43
CA ASN A 299 20.38 11.86 -10.79
C ASN A 299 19.90 13.32 -10.86
N ASP A 300 20.85 14.24 -10.81
CA ASP A 300 20.63 15.67 -11.01
C ASP A 300 21.33 16.21 -12.27
N ASP A 301 21.74 15.33 -13.19
CA ASP A 301 22.11 15.75 -14.53
C ASP A 301 20.84 16.13 -15.30
N LEU A 302 20.66 17.43 -15.50
CA LEU A 302 19.47 18.00 -16.12
C LEU A 302 19.63 18.19 -17.64
N SER A 303 20.76 17.79 -18.23
CA SER A 303 21.00 17.98 -19.67
C SER A 303 20.04 17.15 -20.53
N HIS A 304 19.81 15.91 -20.11
CA HIS A 304 18.98 14.91 -20.78
C HIS A 304 18.10 14.19 -19.77
N GLU A 305 16.93 13.71 -20.21
CA GLU A 305 15.94 12.99 -19.40
C GLU A 305 16.51 11.75 -18.73
N PHE A 306 17.36 11.03 -19.45
CA PHE A 306 18.01 9.82 -18.98
C PHE A 306 19.52 9.99 -18.92
N THR A 307 20.09 9.50 -17.82
CA THR A 307 21.52 9.43 -17.61
C THR A 307 21.91 7.98 -17.29
N ASP A 308 22.83 7.44 -18.09
CA ASP A 308 23.26 6.05 -17.99
C ASP A 308 24.62 5.94 -17.28
N ILE A 309 24.73 5.02 -16.32
CA ILE A 309 25.97 4.70 -15.61
C ILE A 309 26.33 3.23 -15.77
N ALA A 310 27.61 2.92 -15.91
CA ALA A 310 28.12 1.56 -16.03
C ALA A 310 28.30 0.88 -14.66
N SER A 311 28.71 1.64 -13.64
CA SER A 311 28.83 1.13 -12.26
C SER A 311 28.86 2.22 -11.19
N LEU A 312 28.56 1.81 -9.95
CA LEU A 312 28.75 2.56 -8.72
C LEU A 312 29.43 1.65 -7.68
N ASP A 313 30.68 1.94 -7.34
CA ASP A 313 31.55 1.07 -6.54
C ASP A 313 32.16 1.80 -5.33
N LEU A 314 32.26 1.08 -4.22
CA LEU A 314 32.97 1.50 -3.01
C LEU A 314 34.08 0.51 -2.71
N ASP A 315 35.32 0.99 -2.62
CA ASP A 315 36.48 0.14 -2.36
C ASP A 315 37.06 0.38 -0.96
N LEU A 316 37.36 -0.72 -0.25
CA LEU A 316 38.13 -0.75 0.98
C LEU A 316 39.52 -1.35 0.70
N VAL A 317 40.54 -0.71 1.26
CA VAL A 317 41.94 -1.09 1.06
C VAL A 317 42.54 -1.55 2.38
N ALA A 318 43.07 -2.76 2.35
CA ALA A 318 43.83 -3.38 3.42
C ALA A 318 45.28 -2.85 3.41
N PRO A 319 45.93 -2.79 4.59
CA PRO A 319 47.34 -2.42 4.66
C PRO A 319 48.28 -3.48 4.08
N ASN A 320 47.85 -4.74 4.11
CA ASN A 320 48.59 -5.92 3.63
C ASN A 320 47.69 -6.75 2.71
N THR A 321 48.26 -7.71 1.99
CA THR A 321 47.50 -8.65 1.18
C THR A 321 46.51 -9.45 2.02
N ILE A 322 45.28 -9.56 1.52
CA ILE A 322 44.19 -10.38 2.05
C ILE A 322 44.63 -11.84 2.00
N SER A 323 44.62 -12.47 3.17
CA SER A 323 44.97 -13.88 3.35
C SER A 323 43.74 -14.77 3.44
N GLN A 324 42.58 -14.22 3.77
CA GLN A 324 41.33 -14.96 3.88
C GLN A 324 40.10 -14.05 3.76
N VAL A 325 39.04 -14.56 3.13
CA VAL A 325 37.70 -13.99 3.10
C VAL A 325 36.71 -15.05 3.53
N LEU A 326 35.81 -14.72 4.46
CA LEU A 326 34.74 -15.59 4.95
C LEU A 326 33.38 -15.00 4.60
N ALA A 327 32.48 -15.84 4.07
CA ALA A 327 31.10 -15.47 3.74
C ALA A 327 30.14 -16.65 3.88
N ASP A 328 28.85 -16.38 3.97
CA ASP A 328 27.82 -17.42 3.93
C ASP A 328 27.42 -17.64 2.46
N PHE A 329 27.82 -18.78 1.90
CA PHE A 329 27.49 -19.21 0.54
C PHE A 329 26.11 -19.87 0.51
N PRO A 330 25.14 -19.30 -0.25
CA PRO A 330 23.80 -19.86 -0.40
C PRO A 330 23.80 -20.94 -1.49
N ALA A 331 23.84 -22.22 -1.10
CA ALA A 331 23.74 -23.31 -2.08
C ALA A 331 22.35 -23.35 -2.74
N GLN A 332 22.27 -23.63 -4.05
CA GLN A 332 20.99 -23.79 -4.73
C GLN A 332 20.18 -24.99 -4.18
N GLY A 333 18.87 -24.79 -4.04
CA GLY A 333 17.86 -25.77 -3.62
C GLY A 333 18.01 -26.22 -2.18
N ASP A 334 17.27 -25.61 -1.24
CA ASP A 334 17.02 -25.95 0.19
C ASP A 334 18.17 -26.53 1.05
N LYS A 335 19.42 -26.52 0.57
CA LYS A 335 20.59 -27.11 1.25
C LYS A 335 21.17 -26.19 2.32
N GLY A 336 20.51 -25.07 2.60
CA GLY A 336 20.93 -24.05 3.55
C GLY A 336 22.21 -23.30 3.15
N ASN A 337 22.58 -22.32 3.98
CA ASN A 337 23.82 -21.57 3.81
C ASN A 337 25.00 -22.35 4.40
N ARG A 338 26.16 -22.31 3.73
CA ARG A 338 27.41 -22.91 4.20
C ARG A 338 28.50 -21.84 4.30
N LEU A 339 29.42 -22.00 5.25
CA LEU A 339 30.57 -21.10 5.35
C LEU A 339 31.51 -21.34 4.17
N ALA A 340 31.71 -20.32 3.34
CA ALA A 340 32.75 -20.27 2.32
C ALA A 340 33.99 -19.56 2.86
N SER A 341 35.16 -20.03 2.41
CA SER A 341 36.47 -19.43 2.67
C SER A 341 37.28 -19.45 1.39
N GLY A 342 37.98 -18.36 1.10
CA GLY A 342 38.93 -18.25 -0.01
C GLY A 342 39.96 -17.16 0.25
N ARG A 343 41.04 -17.11 -0.53
CA ARG A 343 41.99 -15.99 -0.57
C ARG A 343 41.52 -14.91 -1.53
N GLU A 344 40.90 -15.34 -2.62
CA GLU A 344 40.19 -14.49 -3.57
C GLU A 344 38.74 -14.96 -3.63
N MET A 345 37.81 -14.01 -3.51
CA MET A 345 36.39 -14.34 -3.59
C MET A 345 35.60 -13.21 -4.26
N SER A 346 34.61 -13.56 -5.08
CA SER A 346 33.63 -12.62 -5.63
C SER A 346 32.23 -13.21 -5.61
N VAL A 347 31.23 -12.35 -5.51
CA VAL A 347 29.81 -12.66 -5.74
C VAL A 347 29.18 -11.54 -6.57
N PHE A 348 28.41 -11.92 -7.58
CA PHE A 348 27.50 -11.05 -8.31
C PHE A 348 26.08 -11.60 -8.14
N GLN A 349 25.23 -10.89 -7.41
CA GLN A 349 23.82 -11.18 -7.29
C GLN A 349 23.10 -10.58 -8.51
N SER A 350 22.78 -11.42 -9.48
CA SER A 350 22.24 -11.00 -10.79
C SER A 350 20.73 -10.84 -10.80
N SER A 351 20.02 -11.47 -9.85
CA SER A 351 18.56 -11.41 -9.71
C SER A 351 18.14 -11.53 -8.24
N ASP A 352 16.84 -11.47 -7.93
CA ASP A 352 16.29 -11.78 -6.60
C ASP A 352 16.46 -13.24 -6.16
N ARG A 353 16.97 -14.11 -7.05
CA ARG A 353 17.07 -15.56 -6.85
C ARG A 353 18.50 -16.06 -6.99
N ASP A 354 19.26 -15.50 -7.93
CA ASP A 354 20.49 -16.09 -8.42
C ASP A 354 21.71 -15.21 -8.15
N SER A 355 22.80 -15.87 -7.77
CA SER A 355 24.13 -15.26 -7.67
C SER A 355 25.19 -16.13 -8.33
N THR A 356 26.23 -15.49 -8.85
CA THR A 356 27.44 -16.17 -9.35
C THR A 356 28.60 -15.87 -8.42
N TRP A 357 29.26 -16.92 -7.93
CA TRP A 357 30.39 -16.82 -7.02
C TRP A 357 31.67 -17.28 -7.69
N THR A 358 32.78 -16.62 -7.42
CA THR A 358 34.12 -17.15 -7.71
C THR A 358 34.86 -17.29 -6.38
N ILE A 359 35.43 -18.46 -6.11
CA ILE A 359 36.23 -18.72 -4.90
C ILE A 359 37.55 -19.34 -5.35
N ASP A 360 38.66 -18.63 -5.16
CA ASP A 360 40.01 -19.05 -5.57
C ASP A 360 40.05 -19.54 -7.03
N GLY A 361 39.47 -18.75 -7.94
CA GLY A 361 39.39 -19.04 -9.37
C GLY A 361 38.30 -20.04 -9.80
N GLN A 362 37.57 -20.64 -8.86
CA GLN A 362 36.48 -21.58 -9.18
C GLN A 362 35.12 -20.88 -9.18
N SER A 363 34.46 -20.87 -10.34
CA SER A 363 33.10 -20.34 -10.47
C SER A 363 32.03 -21.34 -10.00
N LYS A 364 31.03 -20.84 -9.28
CA LYS A 364 29.91 -21.61 -8.71
C LYS A 364 28.63 -20.79 -8.75
N ALA A 365 27.51 -21.43 -9.08
CA ALA A 365 26.18 -20.83 -8.95
C ALA A 365 25.72 -20.86 -7.48
N GLY A 366 25.06 -19.79 -7.04
CA GLY A 366 24.48 -19.63 -5.71
C GLY A 366 23.07 -19.05 -5.77
N GLY A 367 22.37 -19.08 -4.63
CA GLY A 367 21.05 -18.47 -4.45
C GLY A 367 21.11 -17.02 -3.96
N ARG A 368 20.21 -16.68 -3.02
CA ARG A 368 20.12 -15.37 -2.35
C ARG A 368 21.29 -15.12 -1.40
N ALA A 369 22.24 -14.26 -1.79
CA ALA A 369 23.37 -13.89 -0.97
C ALA A 369 22.96 -12.91 0.15
N SER A 370 23.54 -13.09 1.35
CA SER A 370 23.22 -12.26 2.52
C SER A 370 23.96 -10.92 2.55
N GLY A 371 25.02 -10.74 1.74
CA GLY A 371 25.80 -9.51 1.71
C GLY A 371 26.70 -9.27 2.94
N SER A 372 27.05 -10.30 3.72
CA SER A 372 27.92 -10.18 4.91
C SER A 372 29.23 -10.96 4.82
N TRP A 373 30.36 -10.25 4.86
CA TRP A 373 31.72 -10.76 4.62
C TRP A 373 32.67 -10.35 5.75
N LEU A 374 33.70 -11.17 5.99
CA LEU A 374 34.86 -10.84 6.85
C LEU A 374 36.11 -11.07 6.00
N ALA A 375 36.87 -10.02 5.75
CA ALA A 375 38.14 -10.09 5.06
C ALA A 375 39.28 -9.87 6.06
N SER A 376 40.31 -10.71 5.98
CA SER A 376 41.47 -10.71 6.86
C SER A 376 42.75 -10.56 6.04
N ALA A 377 43.61 -9.66 6.47
CA ALA A 377 44.97 -9.45 6.01
C ALA A 377 45.92 -9.62 7.20
N GLU A 378 47.22 -9.70 6.96
CA GLU A 378 48.18 -9.76 8.08
C GLU A 378 48.01 -8.54 9.02
N GLY A 379 47.85 -8.81 10.32
CA GLY A 379 47.67 -7.78 11.37
C GLY A 379 46.29 -7.09 11.41
N SER A 380 45.40 -7.30 10.43
CA SER A 380 44.14 -6.55 10.37
C SER A 380 43.00 -7.30 9.66
N SER A 381 41.77 -7.04 10.07
CA SER A 381 40.55 -7.59 9.44
C SER A 381 39.46 -6.53 9.38
N VAL A 382 38.51 -6.71 8.46
CA VAL A 382 37.33 -5.86 8.30
C VAL A 382 36.09 -6.72 8.09
N GLY A 383 35.03 -6.41 8.82
CA GLY A 383 33.69 -6.97 8.58
C GLY A 383 32.85 -5.99 7.76
N VAL A 384 32.06 -6.51 6.82
CA VAL A 384 31.11 -5.72 6.03
C VAL A 384 29.76 -6.42 6.03
N ALA A 385 28.68 -5.67 6.22
CA ALA A 385 27.31 -6.12 5.97
C ALA A 385 26.53 -5.04 5.22
N ILE A 386 25.71 -5.44 4.26
CA ILE A 386 24.90 -4.55 3.43
C ILE A 386 23.43 -4.89 3.66
N LEU A 387 22.60 -3.88 3.93
CA LEU A 387 21.16 -4.05 4.09
C LEU A 387 20.53 -4.49 2.78
N ASP A 388 19.66 -5.50 2.83
CA ASP A 388 18.79 -5.90 1.73
C ASP A 388 19.55 -6.29 0.44
N PHE A 389 20.70 -6.95 0.59
CA PHE A 389 21.64 -7.25 -0.51
C PHE A 389 21.00 -7.98 -1.71
N TRP A 390 20.29 -9.09 -1.49
CA TRP A 390 19.64 -9.80 -2.60
C TRP A 390 18.32 -9.16 -3.02
N GLN A 391 17.63 -8.49 -2.09
CA GLN A 391 16.36 -7.83 -2.36
C GLN A 391 16.55 -6.61 -3.27
N ARG A 392 17.67 -5.89 -3.15
CA ARG A 392 18.02 -4.70 -3.94
C ARG A 392 19.04 -5.01 -5.04
N TRP A 393 18.97 -6.19 -5.63
CA TRP A 393 19.81 -6.60 -6.76
C TRP A 393 19.70 -5.62 -7.95
N PRO A 394 20.70 -5.56 -8.85
CA PRO A 394 21.98 -6.26 -8.80
C PRO A 394 22.92 -5.74 -7.71
N LYS A 395 23.73 -6.62 -7.12
CA LYS A 395 24.75 -6.27 -6.11
C LYS A 395 26.01 -7.10 -6.26
N GLY A 396 27.16 -6.53 -5.88
CA GLY A 396 28.46 -7.19 -6.00
C GLY A 396 29.33 -7.06 -4.75
N LEU A 397 30.06 -8.12 -4.42
CA LEU A 397 31.18 -8.07 -3.47
C LEU A 397 32.36 -8.82 -4.08
N SER A 398 33.57 -8.28 -3.99
CA SER A 398 34.78 -9.01 -4.35
C SER A 398 35.94 -8.61 -3.47
N ALA A 399 36.81 -9.56 -3.16
CA ALA A 399 38.03 -9.33 -2.39
C ALA A 399 39.17 -10.11 -3.02
N SER A 400 40.24 -9.40 -3.37
CA SER A 400 41.47 -9.93 -3.96
C SER A 400 42.64 -9.01 -3.60
N GLU A 401 43.86 -9.54 -3.63
CA GLU A 401 45.06 -8.78 -3.30
C GLU A 401 44.91 -8.03 -1.97
N ASN A 402 44.96 -6.70 -1.95
CA ASN A 402 44.72 -5.88 -0.75
C ASN A 402 43.40 -5.07 -0.83
N ARG A 403 42.47 -5.44 -1.71
CA ARG A 403 41.26 -4.65 -2.01
C ARG A 403 40.00 -5.48 -1.80
N MET A 404 39.02 -4.88 -1.13
CA MET A 404 37.64 -5.36 -1.10
C MET A 404 36.74 -4.33 -1.78
N ARG A 405 36.08 -4.72 -2.86
CA ARG A 405 35.11 -3.93 -3.61
C ARG A 405 33.69 -4.27 -3.21
N ILE A 406 32.90 -3.25 -2.97
CA ILE A 406 31.46 -3.27 -2.75
C ILE A 406 30.81 -2.61 -3.95
N GLY A 407 30.26 -3.43 -4.85
CA GLY A 407 29.48 -2.96 -6.00
C GLY A 407 28.07 -2.64 -5.55
N LEU A 408 27.80 -1.36 -5.30
CA LEU A 408 26.46 -0.85 -4.99
C LEU A 408 25.53 -0.97 -6.20
N LEU A 409 26.09 -0.68 -7.38
CA LEU A 409 25.55 -1.02 -8.70
C LEU A 409 26.75 -1.55 -9.52
N PRO A 410 27.08 -2.85 -9.43
CA PRO A 410 28.28 -3.41 -10.04
C PRO A 410 28.19 -3.38 -11.57
N LYS A 411 29.34 -3.39 -12.27
CA LYS A 411 29.35 -3.52 -13.73
C LYS A 411 28.53 -4.74 -14.20
N LEU A 412 27.60 -4.51 -15.13
CA LEU A 412 26.77 -5.58 -15.68
C LEU A 412 27.59 -6.48 -16.63
N PRO A 413 27.25 -7.78 -16.76
CA PRO A 413 28.04 -8.73 -17.54
C PRO A 413 28.15 -8.40 -19.02
N ASP A 414 27.05 -7.98 -19.64
CA ASP A 414 26.97 -7.68 -21.07
C ASP A 414 25.74 -6.81 -21.40
N ALA A 415 25.60 -6.47 -22.68
CA ALA A 415 24.54 -5.60 -23.20
C ALA A 415 23.13 -6.21 -23.14
N THR A 416 23.00 -7.52 -22.93
CA THR A 416 21.73 -8.27 -22.90
C THR A 416 21.22 -8.50 -21.48
N PHE A 417 21.91 -7.97 -20.46
CA PHE A 417 21.47 -8.09 -19.07
C PHE A 417 20.05 -7.55 -18.89
N GLY A 418 19.16 -8.39 -18.38
CA GLY A 418 17.75 -8.08 -18.14
C GLY A 418 16.78 -8.60 -19.22
N ASP A 419 17.28 -9.18 -20.33
CA ASP A 419 16.45 -9.71 -21.42
C ASP A 419 15.47 -10.81 -21.02
N ASP A 420 15.81 -11.60 -20.02
CA ASP A 420 15.01 -12.69 -19.49
C ASP A 420 14.08 -12.27 -18.33
N LEU A 421 14.15 -11.01 -17.88
CA LEU A 421 13.32 -10.53 -16.78
C LEU A 421 11.85 -10.33 -17.20
N PRO A 422 10.91 -10.41 -16.25
CA PRO A 422 9.60 -9.81 -16.41
C PRO A 422 9.73 -8.35 -16.83
N TYR A 423 8.87 -7.91 -17.73
CA TYR A 423 8.99 -6.63 -18.40
C TYR A 423 9.03 -5.42 -17.44
N HIS A 424 8.36 -5.51 -16.29
CA HIS A 424 8.25 -4.43 -15.32
C HIS A 424 9.53 -4.22 -14.50
N LEU A 425 10.46 -5.19 -14.54
CA LEU A 425 11.78 -5.11 -13.91
C LEU A 425 12.87 -4.64 -14.89
N LYS A 426 12.55 -4.47 -16.18
CA LYS A 426 13.55 -4.20 -17.23
C LYS A 426 13.97 -2.73 -17.36
N PHE A 427 13.08 -1.80 -16.99
CA PHE A 427 13.27 -0.35 -17.18
C PHE A 427 14.66 0.18 -16.81
N PRO A 428 15.29 -0.27 -15.70
CA PRO A 428 16.56 0.30 -15.28
C PRO A 428 17.78 -0.15 -16.11
N PHE A 429 17.64 -1.12 -17.02
CA PHE A 429 18.76 -1.75 -17.72
C PHE A 429 18.79 -1.38 -19.21
N VAL A 430 19.91 -0.84 -19.68
CA VAL A 430 20.09 -0.46 -21.09
C VAL A 430 21.51 -0.75 -21.57
N SER A 431 21.66 -1.68 -22.51
CA SER A 431 22.95 -1.99 -23.15
C SER A 431 24.11 -2.24 -22.16
N GLY A 432 23.83 -2.92 -21.04
CA GLY A 432 24.83 -3.24 -20.01
C GLY A 432 25.13 -2.08 -19.05
N ASN A 433 24.28 -1.05 -19.04
CA ASN A 433 24.33 0.08 -18.10
C ASN A 433 23.02 0.19 -17.30
N TYR A 434 23.07 1.00 -16.25
CA TYR A 434 21.93 1.41 -15.43
C TYR A 434 21.42 2.77 -15.88
N ARG A 435 20.12 2.89 -16.14
CA ARG A 435 19.47 4.13 -16.57
C ARG A 435 18.72 4.79 -15.42
N PHE A 436 18.99 6.08 -15.20
CA PHE A 436 18.28 6.92 -14.24
C PHE A 436 17.51 8.02 -14.98
N LYS A 437 16.24 8.22 -14.64
CA LYS A 437 15.47 9.39 -15.10
C LYS A 437 15.77 10.60 -14.21
N TRP A 438 15.52 11.82 -14.71
CA TRP A 438 15.59 13.07 -13.93
C TRP A 438 15.04 12.92 -12.51
N GLY A 439 15.89 13.23 -11.53
CA GLY A 439 15.50 13.31 -10.13
C GLY A 439 15.37 11.96 -9.43
N MET A 440 15.46 10.83 -10.13
CA MET A 440 15.45 9.51 -9.47
C MET A 440 16.65 9.36 -8.55
N SER A 441 16.46 8.68 -7.42
CA SER A 441 17.53 8.41 -6.47
C SER A 441 17.44 7.01 -5.87
N THR A 442 18.53 6.59 -5.22
CA THR A 442 18.59 5.35 -4.44
C THR A 442 19.48 5.53 -3.22
N THR A 443 19.10 4.93 -2.07
CA THR A 443 19.94 4.96 -0.87
C THR A 443 20.42 3.55 -0.48
N GLU A 444 21.73 3.35 -0.48
CA GLU A 444 22.38 2.11 -0.05
C GLU A 444 22.87 2.23 1.40
N ARG A 445 22.61 1.20 2.22
CA ARG A 445 22.92 1.18 3.66
C ARG A 445 23.85 0.02 3.98
N LEU A 446 24.99 0.31 4.61
CA LEU A 446 26.01 -0.68 4.95
C LEU A 446 26.64 -0.41 6.33
N ALA A 447 27.20 -1.46 6.93
CA ALA A 447 27.93 -1.41 8.18
C ALA A 447 29.34 -2.00 7.98
N ILE A 448 30.36 -1.25 8.41
CA ILE A 448 31.78 -1.64 8.30
C ILE A 448 32.38 -1.76 9.70
N ASP A 449 32.70 -2.98 10.13
CA ASP A 449 33.45 -3.26 11.36
C ASP A 449 34.96 -3.14 11.12
N LEU A 450 35.55 -2.04 11.60
CA LEU A 450 36.99 -1.74 11.47
C LEU A 450 37.87 -2.53 12.46
N SER A 451 37.25 -3.23 13.43
CA SER A 451 37.98 -4.16 14.30
C SER A 451 38.17 -5.53 13.65
N GLY A 452 37.23 -5.94 12.79
CA GLY A 452 37.15 -7.30 12.23
C GLY A 452 36.97 -8.39 13.30
N LYS A 453 36.54 -8.02 14.50
CA LYS A 453 36.36 -8.91 15.65
C LYS A 453 34.88 -9.21 15.94
N LEU A 454 33.95 -8.40 15.41
CA LEU A 454 32.53 -8.68 15.57
C LEU A 454 32.16 -9.92 14.75
N PRO A 455 31.41 -10.88 15.33
CA PRO A 455 30.90 -12.00 14.56
C PRO A 455 30.05 -11.52 13.37
N ARG A 456 30.29 -12.05 12.16
CA ARG A 456 29.55 -11.66 10.93
C ARG A 456 28.04 -11.72 11.10
N LYS A 457 27.55 -12.73 11.83
CA LYS A 457 26.12 -12.92 12.09
C LYS A 457 25.54 -11.81 12.97
N GLU A 458 26.30 -11.31 13.94
CA GLU A 458 25.87 -10.18 14.78
C GLU A 458 25.86 -8.88 13.96
N LEU A 459 26.90 -8.62 13.16
CA LEU A 459 26.96 -7.46 12.26
C LEU A 459 25.80 -7.46 11.25
N LEU A 460 25.51 -8.63 10.65
CA LEU A 460 24.38 -8.79 9.73
C LEU A 460 23.03 -8.63 10.44
N ALA A 461 22.85 -9.24 11.61
CA ALA A 461 21.61 -9.12 12.38
C ALA A 461 21.32 -7.66 12.77
N GLU A 462 22.35 -6.89 13.13
CA GLU A 462 22.21 -5.49 13.51
C GLU A 462 21.67 -4.62 12.38
N ILE A 463 22.15 -4.82 11.15
CA ILE A 463 21.70 -4.02 10.00
C ILE A 463 20.42 -4.58 9.35
N GLN A 464 20.30 -5.91 9.19
CA GLN A 464 19.19 -6.55 8.47
C GLN A 464 17.94 -6.73 9.34
N SER A 465 18.09 -6.88 10.65
CA SER A 465 17.00 -7.11 11.59
C SER A 465 17.17 -6.25 12.85
N PRO A 466 17.24 -4.92 12.69
CA PRO A 466 17.32 -4.02 13.84
C PRO A 466 16.10 -4.24 14.74
N LEU A 467 16.31 -4.12 16.05
CA LEU A 467 15.25 -4.30 17.04
C LEU A 467 14.21 -3.19 16.88
N VAL A 468 12.94 -3.60 16.84
CA VAL A 468 11.78 -2.69 16.76
C VAL A 468 11.20 -2.53 18.16
N ALA A 469 10.94 -1.29 18.59
CA ALA A 469 10.34 -1.03 19.89
C ALA A 469 8.82 -1.21 19.84
N ILE A 470 8.30 -2.19 20.58
CA ILE A 470 6.87 -2.38 20.80
C ILE A 470 6.47 -1.58 22.05
N ILE A 471 5.72 -0.50 21.83
CA ILE A 471 5.13 0.33 22.88
C ILE A 471 3.64 -0.03 22.98
N PRO A 472 3.03 -0.06 24.18
CA PRO A 472 1.62 -0.43 24.32
C PRO A 472 0.68 0.40 23.44
N ALA A 473 -0.25 -0.26 22.76
CA ALA A 473 -1.27 0.41 21.92
C ALA A 473 -2.07 1.47 22.69
N SER A 474 -2.36 1.21 23.98
CA SER A 474 -3.01 2.19 24.87
C SER A 474 -2.20 3.47 25.04
N TRP A 475 -0.87 3.40 24.98
CA TRP A 475 -0.02 4.59 25.03
C TRP A 475 -0.13 5.38 23.73
N TYR A 476 -0.02 4.73 22.56
CA TYR A 476 -0.25 5.39 21.27
C TYR A 476 -1.62 6.07 21.22
N ALA A 477 -2.68 5.36 21.58
CA ALA A 477 -4.04 5.89 21.62
C ALA A 477 -4.19 7.09 22.56
N SER A 478 -3.59 7.06 23.75
CA SER A 478 -3.68 8.17 24.71
C SER A 478 -2.88 9.41 24.30
N THR A 479 -1.75 9.23 23.61
CA THR A 479 -0.91 10.36 23.15
C THR A 479 -1.48 11.03 21.90
N ARG A 480 -2.19 10.28 21.05
CA ARG A 480 -2.65 10.69 19.70
C ARG A 480 -1.50 11.15 18.79
N ALA A 481 -0.26 10.78 19.13
CA ALA A 481 0.92 11.28 18.44
C ALA A 481 1.07 10.71 17.03
N LEU A 482 0.39 9.62 16.67
CA LEU A 482 0.38 9.02 15.33
C LEU A 482 -1.02 9.13 14.68
N GLY A 483 -1.75 10.21 14.99
CA GLY A 483 -3.17 10.35 14.65
C GLY A 483 -4.08 9.65 15.65
N ASP A 484 -5.35 9.50 15.30
CA ASP A 484 -6.32 8.79 16.12
C ASP A 484 -6.17 7.29 15.89
N ILE A 485 -5.68 6.58 16.91
CA ILE A 485 -5.47 5.12 16.83
C ILE A 485 -6.27 4.43 17.93
N PRO A 486 -7.08 3.42 17.61
CA PRO A 486 -7.82 2.67 18.61
C PRO A 486 -6.89 1.64 19.29
N ALA A 487 -6.85 1.68 20.62
CA ALA A 487 -6.33 0.55 21.39
C ALA A 487 -7.50 -0.43 21.64
N PRO A 488 -7.49 -1.64 21.06
CA PRO A 488 -8.60 -2.58 21.21
C PRO A 488 -8.80 -2.96 22.68
N GLN A 489 -10.08 -3.03 23.10
CA GLN A 489 -10.49 -3.50 24.43
C GLN A 489 -11.24 -4.83 24.31
N GLY A 490 -10.70 -5.91 24.88
CA GLY A 490 -11.33 -7.23 24.75
C GLY A 490 -11.27 -7.74 23.30
N ALA A 491 -12.43 -8.06 22.72
CA ALA A 491 -12.59 -8.59 21.36
C ALA A 491 -12.91 -7.50 20.31
N GLN A 492 -12.77 -6.23 20.71
CA GLN A 492 -13.07 -5.09 19.85
C GLN A 492 -12.17 -5.11 18.61
N PHE A 493 -12.77 -4.93 17.42
CA PHE A 493 -12.08 -4.86 16.13
C PHE A 493 -11.48 -6.18 15.60
N ASP A 494 -11.80 -7.35 16.16
CA ASP A 494 -11.30 -8.64 15.67
C ASP A 494 -11.54 -8.87 14.16
N LEU A 495 -12.68 -8.41 13.61
CA LEU A 495 -12.98 -8.53 12.18
C LEU A 495 -12.03 -7.69 11.32
N TRP A 496 -11.68 -6.50 11.81
CA TRP A 496 -10.72 -5.63 11.15
C TRP A 496 -9.30 -6.22 11.23
N ASP A 497 -8.88 -6.69 12.41
CA ASP A 497 -7.52 -7.22 12.59
C ASP A 497 -7.33 -8.51 11.78
N GLU A 498 -8.36 -9.35 11.64
CA GLU A 498 -8.37 -10.50 10.71
C GLU A 498 -8.25 -10.07 9.24
N PHE A 499 -9.01 -9.05 8.83
CA PHE A 499 -8.91 -8.50 7.47
C PHE A 499 -7.47 -8.05 7.17
N VAL A 500 -6.86 -7.24 8.03
CA VAL A 500 -5.51 -6.73 7.79
C VAL A 500 -4.46 -7.85 7.79
N SER A 501 -4.54 -8.80 8.72
CA SER A 501 -3.57 -9.90 8.80
C SER A 501 -3.59 -10.75 7.53
N ARG A 502 -4.78 -11.14 7.06
CA ARG A 502 -4.93 -11.93 5.84
C ARG A 502 -4.49 -11.14 4.61
N SER A 503 -4.92 -9.89 4.47
CA SER A 503 -4.52 -9.06 3.33
C SER A 503 -3.01 -8.76 3.32
N TYR A 504 -2.35 -8.68 4.48
CA TYR A 504 -0.90 -8.60 4.56
C TYR A 504 -0.23 -9.88 4.03
N GLU A 505 -0.69 -11.06 4.44
CA GLU A 505 -0.16 -12.34 3.95
C GLU A 505 -0.31 -12.44 2.42
N GLU A 506 -1.50 -12.14 1.91
CA GLU A 506 -1.77 -12.10 0.46
C GLU A 506 -0.90 -11.07 -0.27
N HIS A 507 -0.67 -9.89 0.33
CA HIS A 507 0.22 -8.86 -0.22
C HIS A 507 1.66 -9.36 -0.37
N MET A 508 2.17 -10.02 0.67
CA MET A 508 3.53 -10.56 0.67
C MET A 508 3.69 -11.73 -0.32
N ASP A 509 2.65 -12.58 -0.46
CA ASP A 509 2.61 -13.66 -1.45
C ASP A 509 2.61 -13.11 -2.89
N LEU A 510 1.81 -12.06 -3.15
CA LEU A 510 1.80 -11.36 -4.43
C LEU A 510 3.17 -10.72 -4.73
N ALA A 511 3.78 -10.05 -3.76
CA ALA A 511 5.10 -9.44 -3.91
C ALA A 511 6.17 -10.47 -4.30
N ALA A 512 6.14 -11.65 -3.67
CA ALA A 512 7.02 -12.76 -4.01
C ALA A 512 6.74 -13.33 -5.41
N ALA A 513 5.46 -13.52 -5.77
CA ALA A 513 5.06 -14.06 -7.06
C ALA A 513 5.41 -13.12 -8.23
N GLN A 514 5.23 -11.82 -8.04
CA GLN A 514 5.50 -10.78 -9.04
C GLN A 514 6.96 -10.34 -9.10
N ARG A 515 7.79 -10.84 -8.17
CA ARG A 515 9.22 -10.50 -8.02
C ARG A 515 9.41 -9.00 -7.79
N GLU A 516 8.70 -8.44 -6.81
CA GLU A 516 8.78 -7.02 -6.39
C GLU A 516 10.09 -6.71 -5.65
N TYR A 517 11.20 -6.94 -6.34
CA TYR A 517 12.58 -6.81 -5.87
C TYR A 517 13.39 -6.07 -6.93
N GLY A 518 14.53 -5.53 -6.50
CA GLY A 518 15.45 -4.76 -7.34
C GLY A 518 15.73 -3.39 -6.73
N PHE A 519 16.84 -2.79 -7.11
CA PHE A 519 17.34 -1.56 -6.50
C PHE A 519 16.40 -0.34 -6.63
N PHE A 520 15.52 -0.33 -7.63
CA PHE A 520 14.44 0.66 -7.76
C PHE A 520 13.07 0.17 -7.32
N ASN A 521 12.88 -1.14 -7.09
CA ASN A 521 11.53 -1.70 -7.00
C ASN A 521 11.18 -2.19 -5.58
N TYR A 522 12.21 -2.61 -4.81
CA TYR A 522 11.99 -3.24 -3.51
C TYR A 522 11.47 -2.23 -2.48
N GLY A 523 10.23 -2.43 -2.08
CA GLY A 523 9.48 -1.56 -1.16
C GLY A 523 8.16 -1.07 -1.74
N ASP A 524 7.97 -1.16 -3.06
CA ASP A 524 6.71 -0.86 -3.75
C ASP A 524 5.96 -2.14 -4.14
N TRP A 525 4.78 -1.98 -4.74
CA TRP A 525 3.95 -3.06 -5.30
C TRP A 525 3.61 -2.82 -6.77
N PHE A 526 3.33 -3.89 -7.52
CA PHE A 526 3.08 -3.84 -8.96
C PHE A 526 1.70 -4.41 -9.33
N GLY A 527 1.12 -3.90 -10.42
CA GLY A 527 0.15 -4.68 -11.20
C GLY A 527 -1.30 -4.20 -11.21
N GLU A 528 -1.62 -2.98 -10.75
CA GLU A 528 -3.01 -2.52 -10.64
C GLU A 528 -3.72 -2.44 -12.00
N ARG A 529 -3.05 -1.84 -13.00
CA ARG A 529 -3.44 -1.92 -14.43
C ARG A 529 -2.61 -2.96 -15.17
N LYS A 530 -2.14 -3.96 -14.44
CA LYS A 530 -1.18 -4.99 -14.85
C LYS A 530 0.20 -4.48 -15.24
N ARG A 531 0.45 -3.17 -15.30
CA ARG A 531 1.62 -2.55 -15.98
C ARG A 531 2.36 -1.48 -15.19
N ASN A 532 1.77 -1.00 -14.10
CA ASN A 532 2.29 0.10 -13.32
C ASN A 532 2.77 -0.38 -11.94
N TRP A 533 3.74 0.35 -11.43
CA TRP A 533 4.10 0.38 -10.02
C TRP A 533 3.09 1.25 -9.26
N GLY A 534 2.93 0.96 -7.98
CA GLY A 534 1.94 1.57 -7.11
C GLY A 534 2.33 2.95 -6.62
N ASN A 535 3.63 3.19 -6.47
CA ASN A 535 4.22 4.41 -5.93
C ASN A 535 3.58 4.82 -4.58
N ASN A 536 3.38 3.85 -3.69
CA ASN A 536 2.71 4.03 -2.39
C ASN A 536 1.27 4.59 -2.47
N GLU A 537 0.49 4.22 -3.50
CA GLU A 537 -0.91 4.69 -3.65
C GLU A 537 -1.74 4.50 -2.37
N TYR A 538 -2.41 5.58 -1.93
CA TYR A 538 -3.16 5.67 -0.66
C TYR A 538 -2.31 5.50 0.61
N ASP A 539 -1.02 5.80 0.55
CA ASP A 539 -0.09 5.81 1.69
C ASP A 539 -0.06 4.47 2.48
N LEU A 540 0.22 3.37 1.77
CA LEU A 540 0.32 2.04 2.37
C LEU A 540 1.28 2.00 3.57
N ALA A 541 2.35 2.80 3.54
CA ALA A 541 3.26 2.97 4.66
C ALA A 541 2.55 3.50 5.92
N HIS A 542 1.78 4.59 5.83
CA HIS A 542 0.98 5.11 6.96
C HIS A 542 0.04 4.05 7.54
N CYS A 543 -0.70 3.36 6.65
CA CYS A 543 -1.65 2.31 7.02
C CYS A 543 -1.02 1.23 7.92
N PHE A 544 0.15 0.72 7.53
CA PHE A 544 0.83 -0.33 8.29
C PHE A 544 1.55 0.18 9.54
N PHE A 545 2.02 1.44 9.58
CA PHE A 545 2.53 2.02 10.83
C PHE A 545 1.42 2.17 11.88
N GLN A 546 0.22 2.59 11.49
CA GLN A 546 -0.92 2.63 12.39
C GLN A 546 -1.31 1.23 12.88
N GLN A 547 -1.34 0.22 12.00
CA GLN A 547 -1.64 -1.15 12.41
C GLN A 547 -0.53 -1.75 13.30
N PHE A 548 0.74 -1.43 13.06
CA PHE A 548 1.84 -1.77 13.96
C PHE A 548 1.62 -1.18 15.35
N ALA A 549 1.31 0.12 15.45
CA ALA A 549 1.06 0.78 16.73
C ALA A 549 -0.09 0.14 17.53
N ARG A 550 -1.07 -0.45 16.84
CA ARG A 550 -2.20 -1.17 17.46
C ARG A 550 -1.87 -2.57 17.94
N THR A 551 -1.11 -3.32 17.14
CA THR A 551 -0.94 -4.77 17.32
C THR A 551 0.41 -5.17 17.91
N GLY A 552 1.41 -4.30 17.78
CA GLY A 552 2.81 -4.64 18.04
C GLY A 552 3.43 -5.58 17.02
N ASN A 553 2.74 -5.90 15.92
CA ASN A 553 3.27 -6.78 14.88
C ASN A 553 4.34 -6.04 14.05
N THR A 554 5.60 -6.43 14.24
CA THR A 554 6.78 -5.82 13.65
C THR A 554 6.90 -6.06 12.15
N ASP A 555 6.22 -7.06 11.59
CA ASP A 555 6.16 -7.29 10.14
C ASP A 555 5.51 -6.11 9.41
N TYR A 556 4.43 -5.55 9.97
CA TYR A 556 3.80 -4.33 9.45
C TYR A 556 4.76 -3.15 9.48
N PHE A 557 5.49 -2.97 10.57
CA PHE A 557 6.51 -1.92 10.68
C PHE A 557 7.61 -2.07 9.62
N ARG A 558 8.06 -3.30 9.37
CA ARG A 558 9.13 -3.59 8.39
C ARG A 558 8.65 -3.34 6.96
N LEU A 559 7.43 -3.72 6.61
CA LEU A 559 6.84 -3.36 5.31
C LEU A 559 6.69 -1.85 5.16
N ALA A 560 6.09 -1.18 6.16
CA ALA A 560 5.87 0.26 6.14
C ALA A 560 7.17 1.07 5.98
N LEU A 561 8.21 0.71 6.73
CA LEU A 561 9.52 1.38 6.65
C LEU A 561 10.17 1.19 5.28
N ARG A 562 10.02 0.02 4.65
CA ARG A 562 10.52 -0.22 3.29
C ARG A 562 9.75 0.61 2.27
N ALA A 563 8.42 0.64 2.35
CA ALA A 563 7.57 1.45 1.46
C ALA A 563 7.88 2.95 1.58
N ALA A 564 8.00 3.48 2.80
CA ALA A 564 8.36 4.88 3.01
C ALA A 564 9.75 5.23 2.46
N ARG A 565 10.74 4.33 2.59
CA ARG A 565 12.08 4.52 2.02
C ARG A 565 12.08 4.46 0.50
N HIS A 566 11.33 3.53 -0.08
CA HIS A 566 11.15 3.44 -1.53
C HIS A 566 10.55 4.73 -2.07
N GLN A 567 9.43 5.19 -1.50
CA GLN A 567 8.79 6.44 -1.91
C GLN A 567 9.77 7.62 -1.82
N ALA A 568 10.49 7.74 -0.70
CA ALA A 568 11.44 8.82 -0.48
C ALA A 568 12.64 8.84 -1.44
N ASP A 569 13.00 7.70 -2.03
CA ASP A 569 14.12 7.58 -2.97
C ASP A 569 13.66 7.63 -4.44
N VAL A 570 12.64 6.86 -4.81
CA VAL A 570 12.31 6.53 -6.20
C VAL A 570 11.11 7.32 -6.72
N ASP A 571 10.10 7.52 -5.88
CA ASP A 571 8.81 8.09 -6.30
C ASP A 571 8.71 9.60 -6.09
N ILE A 572 9.72 10.22 -5.47
CA ILE A 572 9.82 11.67 -5.27
C ILE A 572 10.79 12.28 -6.28
N VAL A 573 10.41 13.39 -6.90
CA VAL A 573 11.26 14.13 -7.85
C VAL A 573 12.31 14.95 -7.10
N HIS A 574 13.57 14.51 -7.06
CA HIS A 574 14.63 15.25 -6.35
C HIS A 574 15.31 16.35 -7.19
N ALA A 575 15.22 16.26 -8.53
CA ALA A 575 15.78 17.21 -9.48
C ALA A 575 15.00 17.18 -10.80
N TYR A 576 14.72 18.37 -11.36
CA TYR A 576 14.08 18.54 -12.66
C TYR A 576 14.40 19.94 -13.21
N PRO A 577 14.46 20.17 -14.54
CA PRO A 577 14.76 21.49 -15.09
C PRO A 577 13.79 22.59 -14.64
N ASP A 578 12.52 22.25 -14.39
CA ASP A 578 11.55 23.15 -13.78
C ASP A 578 11.44 22.88 -12.27
N PRO A 579 11.91 23.80 -11.40
CA PRO A 579 11.94 23.56 -9.96
C PRO A 579 10.55 23.38 -9.32
N ARG A 580 9.45 23.72 -10.03
CA ARG A 580 8.07 23.53 -9.54
C ARG A 580 7.69 22.08 -9.36
N TYR A 581 8.39 21.12 -9.97
CA TYR A 581 8.13 19.69 -9.79
C TYR A 581 8.99 19.07 -8.70
N VAL A 582 10.02 19.77 -8.23
CA VAL A 582 10.95 19.20 -7.25
C VAL A 582 10.24 19.04 -5.90
N GLY A 583 10.24 17.81 -5.39
CA GLY A 583 9.49 17.37 -4.22
C GLY A 583 8.15 16.73 -4.55
N SER A 584 7.68 16.80 -5.81
CA SER A 584 6.43 16.14 -6.20
C SER A 584 6.52 14.62 -6.12
N ASN A 585 5.37 14.00 -5.85
CA ASN A 585 5.20 12.56 -5.80
C ASN A 585 4.65 12.05 -7.13
N HIS A 586 5.34 11.12 -7.77
CA HIS A 586 4.83 10.45 -8.95
C HIS A 586 3.58 9.64 -8.60
N GLN A 587 2.47 9.86 -9.31
CA GLN A 587 1.36 8.91 -9.24
C GLN A 587 1.80 7.53 -9.72
N HIS A 588 1.02 6.49 -9.42
CA HIS A 588 1.24 5.13 -9.91
C HIS A 588 1.69 5.15 -11.40
N SER A 589 2.84 4.55 -11.72
CA SER A 589 3.50 4.82 -13.00
C SER A 589 4.24 3.62 -13.57
N ILE A 590 4.49 3.62 -14.87
CA ILE A 590 5.41 2.65 -15.48
C ILE A 590 6.85 3.04 -15.11
N GLY A 591 7.65 2.08 -14.66
CA GLY A 591 9.04 2.34 -14.25
C GLY A 591 9.16 3.39 -13.14
N HIS A 592 8.15 3.50 -12.27
CA HIS A 592 7.99 4.49 -11.20
C HIS A 592 7.85 5.96 -11.63
N THR A 593 8.36 6.36 -12.79
CA THR A 593 8.45 7.78 -13.19
C THR A 593 7.97 8.06 -14.63
N GLY A 594 7.28 7.08 -15.24
CA GLY A 594 6.66 7.16 -16.57
C GLY A 594 5.21 7.64 -16.57
N GLU A 595 4.55 7.54 -17.72
CA GLU A 595 3.15 7.96 -17.92
C GLU A 595 2.36 6.99 -18.82
N TRP A 596 1.07 7.30 -19.03
CA TRP A 596 0.25 6.74 -20.09
C TRP A 596 -0.82 7.72 -20.57
N GLN A 597 -1.21 7.62 -21.85
CA GLN A 597 -2.14 8.57 -22.46
C GLN A 597 -3.59 8.41 -21.96
N GLY A 598 -3.94 9.13 -20.89
CA GLY A 598 -5.30 9.25 -20.38
C GLY A 598 -5.77 8.07 -19.52
N PRO A 599 -6.84 8.27 -18.71
CA PRO A 599 -7.35 7.24 -17.81
C PRO A 599 -7.83 6.06 -18.67
N ASN A 600 -7.18 4.91 -18.52
CA ASN A 600 -7.54 3.64 -19.19
C ASN A 600 -7.03 3.44 -20.63
N ARG A 601 -5.98 4.13 -21.10
CA ARG A 601 -5.25 3.72 -22.34
C ARG A 601 -3.83 3.20 -22.05
N PRO A 602 -3.67 2.09 -21.32
CA PRO A 602 -2.37 1.50 -21.01
C PRO A 602 -1.60 0.96 -22.24
N LYS A 603 -2.18 1.02 -23.44
CA LYS A 603 -1.57 0.61 -24.72
C LYS A 603 -0.59 1.64 -25.30
N GLN A 604 -0.46 2.81 -24.68
CA GLN A 604 0.45 3.90 -25.09
C GLN A 604 1.20 4.46 -23.87
N ALA A 605 1.63 3.57 -22.99
CA ALA A 605 2.43 3.95 -21.83
C ALA A 605 3.90 4.07 -22.21
N THR A 606 4.60 5.02 -21.59
CA THR A 606 6.00 5.30 -21.88
C THR A 606 6.74 5.79 -20.64
N TRP A 607 8.03 5.50 -20.58
CA TRP A 607 8.88 6.05 -19.52
C TRP A 607 9.31 7.49 -19.83
N SER A 608 9.59 7.78 -21.10
CA SER A 608 10.02 9.10 -21.59
C SER A 608 8.84 10.07 -21.71
N HIS A 609 8.79 11.08 -20.85
CA HIS A 609 7.82 12.18 -20.90
C HIS A 609 8.28 13.37 -20.03
N ALA A 610 7.84 14.57 -20.40
CA ALA A 610 8.04 15.77 -19.59
C ALA A 610 7.08 15.75 -18.40
N TYR A 611 7.57 16.03 -17.19
CA TYR A 611 6.71 16.08 -16.01
C TYR A 611 5.66 17.18 -16.15
N ASP A 612 4.41 16.81 -15.92
CA ASP A 612 3.23 17.65 -16.06
C ASP A 612 2.22 17.36 -14.93
N SER A 613 0.93 17.60 -15.17
CA SER A 613 -0.13 17.28 -14.21
C SER A 613 -0.25 15.78 -13.84
N HIS A 614 0.45 14.86 -14.53
CA HIS A 614 0.61 13.46 -14.10
C HIS A 614 1.53 13.35 -12.88
N THR A 615 2.48 14.25 -12.74
CA THR A 615 3.54 14.21 -11.72
C THR A 615 3.38 15.26 -10.62
N ASP A 616 2.79 16.43 -10.92
CA ASP A 616 2.60 17.46 -9.90
C ASP A 616 1.50 17.13 -8.86
N GLY A 617 1.38 17.97 -7.83
CA GLY A 617 0.44 17.73 -6.72
C GLY A 617 -1.03 17.96 -7.06
N THR A 618 -1.37 18.33 -8.30
CA THR A 618 -2.77 18.47 -8.74
C THR A 618 -3.38 17.13 -9.19
N ASN A 619 -2.56 16.09 -9.36
CA ASN A 619 -2.97 14.76 -9.82
C ASN A 619 -3.88 14.00 -8.83
N GLY A 620 -3.90 14.38 -7.56
CA GLY A 620 -4.61 13.68 -6.49
C GLY A 620 -3.99 12.37 -6.04
N HIS A 621 -2.67 12.25 -6.17
CA HIS A 621 -1.85 11.09 -5.77
C HIS A 621 -0.61 11.59 -5.03
N THR A 622 -0.83 12.11 -3.83
CA THR A 622 0.22 12.74 -3.01
C THR A 622 0.05 12.34 -1.55
N TRP A 623 1.11 11.77 -0.97
CA TRP A 623 1.09 11.17 0.37
C TRP A 623 2.33 11.55 1.17
N ALA A 624 2.15 11.99 2.41
CA ALA A 624 3.24 12.44 3.27
C ALA A 624 3.26 11.76 4.65
N ASP A 625 2.14 11.17 5.09
CA ASP A 625 1.99 10.65 6.45
C ASP A 625 2.95 9.46 6.68
N GLY A 626 3.05 8.53 5.73
CA GLY A 626 3.93 7.35 5.86
C GLY A 626 5.42 7.71 5.99
N MET A 627 5.91 8.68 5.22
CA MET A 627 7.28 9.19 5.36
C MET A 627 7.48 9.95 6.68
N ALA A 628 6.50 10.76 7.10
CA ALA A 628 6.53 11.47 8.37
C ALA A 628 6.51 10.52 9.58
N ASP A 629 5.73 9.44 9.50
CA ASP A 629 5.63 8.40 10.52
C ASP A 629 6.94 7.60 10.61
N ALA A 630 7.52 7.22 9.47
CA ALA A 630 8.83 6.59 9.43
C ALA A 630 9.90 7.45 10.12
N TRP A 631 9.92 8.77 9.87
CA TRP A 631 10.77 9.70 10.61
C TRP A 631 10.47 9.69 12.11
N CYS A 632 9.21 9.83 12.49
CA CYS A 632 8.82 9.92 13.90
C CYS A 632 9.17 8.65 14.68
N LEU A 633 8.96 7.47 14.08
CA LEU A 633 9.17 6.17 14.70
C LEU A 633 10.64 5.71 14.68
N THR A 634 11.46 6.16 13.72
CA THR A 634 12.82 5.62 13.51
C THR A 634 13.94 6.66 13.52
N GLY A 635 13.59 7.93 13.30
CA GLY A 635 14.56 9.00 13.04
C GLY A 635 15.35 8.81 11.76
N ASP A 636 14.80 8.15 10.72
CA ASP A 636 15.46 8.01 9.41
C ASP A 636 15.44 9.36 8.66
N PRO A 637 16.59 10.02 8.48
CA PRO A 637 16.62 11.37 7.91
C PRO A 637 16.19 11.40 6.44
N ARG A 638 16.38 10.32 5.68
CA ARG A 638 16.10 10.32 4.23
C ARG A 638 14.62 10.53 3.93
N VAL A 639 13.76 9.84 4.69
CA VAL A 639 12.30 9.98 4.55
C VAL A 639 11.81 11.35 5.01
N ALA A 640 12.46 11.95 6.03
CA ALA A 640 12.13 13.30 6.47
C ALA A 640 12.49 14.36 5.42
N GLU A 641 13.61 14.20 4.73
CA GLU A 641 14.02 15.09 3.63
C GLU A 641 12.99 15.09 2.50
N ALA A 642 12.61 13.91 2.02
CA ALA A 642 11.66 13.75 0.94
C ALA A 642 10.26 14.26 1.33
N ALA A 643 9.81 14.00 2.56
CA ALA A 643 8.55 14.54 3.06
C ALA A 643 8.56 16.08 3.09
N LEU A 644 9.66 16.70 3.57
CA LEU A 644 9.79 18.15 3.59
C LEU A 644 9.89 18.75 2.17
N GLU A 645 10.56 18.07 1.23
CA GLU A 645 10.55 18.44 -0.19
C GLU A 645 9.13 18.47 -0.75
N LEU A 646 8.33 17.44 -0.47
CA LEU A 646 6.93 17.39 -0.84
C LEU A 646 6.11 18.53 -0.21
N GLY A 647 6.39 18.86 1.05
CA GLY A 647 5.76 19.99 1.71
C GLY A 647 6.04 21.34 1.06
N GLU A 648 7.29 21.59 0.68
CA GLU A 648 7.65 22.82 -0.04
C GLU A 648 7.01 22.87 -1.43
N HIS A 649 6.96 21.74 -2.15
CA HIS A 649 6.24 21.62 -3.42
C HIS A 649 4.76 22.01 -3.28
N LEU A 650 4.04 21.35 -2.37
CA LEU A 650 2.62 21.62 -2.15
C LEU A 650 2.35 23.05 -1.70
N THR A 651 3.21 23.60 -0.84
CA THR A 651 3.04 24.94 -0.26
C THR A 651 3.30 26.06 -1.26
N TRP A 652 4.30 25.90 -2.13
CA TRP A 652 4.77 27.01 -2.97
C TRP A 652 4.47 26.85 -4.45
N ALA A 653 4.42 25.62 -4.98
CA ALA A 653 4.06 25.37 -6.37
C ALA A 653 2.54 25.14 -6.54
N ILE A 654 1.92 24.38 -5.63
CA ILE A 654 0.53 23.92 -5.79
C ILE A 654 -0.49 24.85 -5.14
N ALA A 655 -0.44 25.08 -3.83
CA ALA A 655 -1.44 25.87 -3.13
C ALA A 655 -1.66 27.28 -3.73
N PRO A 656 -0.60 28.02 -4.15
CA PRO A 656 -0.77 29.33 -4.77
C PRO A 656 -1.39 29.28 -6.16
N THR A 657 -1.41 28.14 -6.85
CA THR A 657 -1.98 27.97 -8.20
C THR A 657 -3.27 27.14 -8.21
N PHE A 658 -3.67 26.56 -7.07
CA PHE A 658 -4.93 25.84 -6.92
C PHE A 658 -6.11 26.83 -7.02
N ARG A 659 -6.90 26.73 -8.09
CA ARG A 659 -8.00 27.68 -8.39
C ARG A 659 -9.38 27.03 -8.55
N SER A 660 -9.42 25.71 -8.73
CA SER A 660 -10.66 24.95 -8.88
C SER A 660 -10.46 23.52 -8.40
N LEU A 661 -11.53 22.89 -7.91
CA LEU A 661 -11.52 21.45 -7.58
C LEU A 661 -11.40 20.52 -8.80
N GLY A 662 -11.72 21.01 -10.00
CA GLY A 662 -11.82 20.15 -11.18
C GLY A 662 -12.99 19.17 -11.06
N THR A 663 -12.84 17.99 -11.67
CA THR A 663 -13.85 16.90 -11.64
C THR A 663 -13.45 15.71 -10.77
N HIS A 664 -12.33 15.83 -10.03
CA HIS A 664 -11.80 14.80 -9.15
C HIS A 664 -11.43 15.46 -7.82
N GLU A 665 -12.36 15.49 -6.87
CA GLU A 665 -12.22 16.24 -5.62
C GLU A 665 -11.09 15.74 -4.72
N ARG A 666 -10.68 14.48 -4.92
CA ARG A 666 -9.51 13.90 -4.23
C ARG A 666 -8.22 14.69 -4.46
N SER A 667 -8.09 15.47 -5.54
CA SER A 667 -6.92 16.32 -5.76
C SER A 667 -6.73 17.34 -4.65
N ALA A 668 -7.81 17.99 -4.21
CA ALA A 668 -7.78 18.85 -3.03
C ALA A 668 -7.63 18.00 -1.76
N GLY A 669 -8.37 16.90 -1.66
CA GLY A 669 -8.39 16.05 -0.47
C GLY A 669 -7.00 15.54 -0.07
N TRP A 670 -6.28 14.92 -0.99
CA TRP A 670 -4.94 14.40 -0.74
C TRP A 670 -3.89 15.50 -0.53
N SER A 671 -4.02 16.64 -1.24
CA SER A 671 -3.12 17.78 -1.01
C SER A 671 -3.27 18.37 0.40
N ILE A 672 -4.51 18.55 0.86
CA ILE A 672 -4.79 19.04 2.23
C ILE A 672 -4.29 18.01 3.24
N LYS A 673 -4.59 16.72 3.05
CA LYS A 673 -4.15 15.67 3.97
C LYS A 673 -2.63 15.59 4.08
N ALA A 674 -1.90 15.62 2.95
CA ALA A 674 -0.44 15.62 2.95
C ALA A 674 0.13 16.85 3.70
N LEU A 675 -0.42 18.05 3.46
CA LEU A 675 -0.05 19.26 4.21
C LEU A 675 -0.37 19.15 5.71
N MET A 676 -1.45 18.45 6.10
CA MET A 676 -1.78 18.20 7.50
C MET A 676 -0.85 17.17 8.16
N GLY A 677 -0.45 16.13 7.43
CA GLY A 677 0.62 15.22 7.87
C GLY A 677 1.94 15.95 8.13
N LEU A 678 2.30 16.85 7.23
CA LEU A 678 3.50 17.68 7.35
C LEU A 678 3.40 18.72 8.48
N TYR A 679 2.22 19.33 8.67
CA TYR A 679 1.97 20.23 9.80
C TYR A 679 2.05 19.49 11.14
N ARG A 680 1.53 18.25 11.21
CA ARG A 680 1.71 17.40 12.39
C ARG A 680 3.20 17.12 12.63
N LEU A 681 3.95 16.72 11.60
CA LEU A 681 5.39 16.47 11.67
C LEU A 681 6.14 17.70 12.21
N ARG A 682 5.85 18.86 11.62
CA ARG A 682 6.49 20.14 11.85
C ARG A 682 5.40 21.21 11.80
N PRO A 683 5.00 21.83 12.93
CA PRO A 683 3.87 22.76 12.99
C PRO A 683 4.20 24.14 12.39
N ASP A 684 4.63 24.13 11.13
CA ASP A 684 4.96 25.29 10.32
C ASP A 684 3.67 25.99 9.86
N PRO A 685 3.46 27.27 10.22
CA PRO A 685 2.24 27.98 9.85
C PRO A 685 2.03 28.12 8.34
N ASP A 686 3.09 28.06 7.52
CA ASP A 686 2.95 28.13 6.06
C ASP A 686 2.27 26.88 5.49
N TYR A 687 2.51 25.70 6.07
CA TYR A 687 1.83 24.45 5.67
C TYR A 687 0.34 24.51 6.03
N LEU A 688 -0.01 24.99 7.22
CA LEU A 688 -1.40 25.17 7.62
C LEU A 688 -2.10 26.22 6.75
N LYS A 689 -1.42 27.31 6.40
CA LYS A 689 -1.94 28.34 5.50
C LYS A 689 -2.18 27.78 4.09
N ALA A 690 -1.25 27.00 3.55
CA ALA A 690 -1.40 26.35 2.24
C ALA A 690 -2.60 25.38 2.24
N ALA A 691 -2.77 24.57 3.29
CA ALA A 691 -3.93 23.70 3.43
C ALA A 691 -5.23 24.50 3.43
N GLY A 692 -5.27 25.62 4.17
CA GLY A 692 -6.41 26.54 4.20
C GLY A 692 -6.73 27.18 2.86
N GLN A 693 -5.73 27.49 2.03
CA GLN A 693 -5.94 28.02 0.67
C GLN A 693 -6.66 27.00 -0.22
N ILE A 694 -6.25 25.74 -0.18
CA ILE A 694 -6.88 24.67 -0.95
C ILE A 694 -8.28 24.36 -0.39
N ALA A 695 -8.42 24.29 0.93
CA ALA A 695 -9.70 24.09 1.61
C ALA A 695 -10.73 25.19 1.28
N ALA A 696 -10.30 26.45 1.19
CA ALA A 696 -11.16 27.56 0.81
C ALA A 696 -11.69 27.44 -0.64
N VAL A 697 -10.88 26.92 -1.57
CA VAL A 697 -11.33 26.62 -2.94
C VAL A 697 -12.39 25.52 -2.92
N ALA A 698 -12.19 24.48 -2.10
CA ALA A 698 -13.16 23.41 -1.94
C ALA A 698 -14.49 23.93 -1.39
N ALA A 699 -14.46 24.62 -0.25
CA ALA A 699 -15.67 25.18 0.37
C ALA A 699 -16.41 26.15 -0.56
N LYS A 700 -15.69 26.98 -1.32
CA LYS A 700 -16.29 27.91 -2.29
C LYS A 700 -16.96 27.19 -3.47
N ALA A 701 -16.43 26.05 -3.89
CA ALA A 701 -16.98 25.27 -5.00
C ALA A 701 -18.22 24.44 -4.61
N GLN A 702 -18.52 24.31 -3.32
CA GLN A 702 -19.66 23.54 -2.83
C GLN A 702 -20.98 24.26 -3.12
N THR A 703 -21.96 23.53 -3.63
CA THR A 703 -23.31 24.03 -3.91
C THR A 703 -24.24 23.73 -2.74
N LEU A 704 -24.24 24.60 -1.72
CA LEU A 704 -25.03 24.44 -0.50
C LEU A 704 -26.54 24.43 -0.74
N ASP A 705 -27.01 25.17 -1.74
CA ASP A 705 -28.40 25.24 -2.19
C ASP A 705 -28.84 24.00 -2.98
N LEU A 706 -27.89 23.26 -3.57
CA LEU A 706 -28.11 21.97 -4.22
C LEU A 706 -27.75 20.81 -3.28
N GLY A 707 -28.23 20.90 -2.05
CA GLY A 707 -28.13 19.82 -1.07
C GLY A 707 -26.75 19.61 -0.44
N GLY A 708 -25.76 20.47 -0.73
CA GLY A 708 -24.41 20.36 -0.14
C GLY A 708 -23.41 19.53 -0.94
N ALA A 709 -23.75 19.17 -2.18
CA ALA A 709 -22.86 18.49 -3.12
C ALA A 709 -21.82 19.45 -3.75
N TRP A 710 -20.89 18.93 -4.55
CA TRP A 710 -19.97 19.71 -5.40
C TRP A 710 -20.38 19.57 -6.86
N ALA A 711 -21.58 20.06 -7.20
CA ALA A 711 -22.24 19.73 -8.46
C ALA A 711 -21.39 20.06 -9.69
N HIS A 712 -20.95 19.02 -10.41
CA HIS A 712 -20.29 19.14 -11.70
C HIS A 712 -20.63 17.94 -12.58
N LYS A 713 -20.34 18.03 -13.87
CA LYS A 713 -20.54 16.92 -14.80
C LYS A 713 -19.50 15.83 -14.53
N LEU A 714 -19.96 14.66 -14.08
CA LEU A 714 -19.08 13.54 -13.78
C LEU A 714 -18.29 13.09 -15.02
N PRO A 715 -17.00 12.77 -14.87
CA PRO A 715 -16.21 12.24 -15.98
C PRO A 715 -16.71 10.83 -16.36
N ALA A 716 -16.47 10.42 -17.61
CA ALA A 716 -17.11 9.24 -18.20
C ALA A 716 -16.71 7.91 -17.53
N ASP A 717 -15.54 7.89 -16.90
CA ASP A 717 -15.02 6.80 -16.08
C ASP A 717 -15.68 6.71 -14.69
N HIS A 718 -16.39 7.77 -14.24
CA HIS A 718 -17.14 7.78 -12.98
C HIS A 718 -18.67 7.70 -13.15
N ASP A 719 -19.19 8.15 -14.29
CA ASP A 719 -20.54 7.86 -14.77
C ASP A 719 -20.52 7.84 -16.31
N PRO A 720 -20.80 6.71 -16.97
CA PRO A 720 -20.86 6.64 -18.43
C PRO A 720 -21.89 7.59 -19.05
N LEU A 721 -22.93 7.96 -18.30
CA LEU A 721 -23.93 8.94 -18.71
C LEU A 721 -23.53 10.38 -18.38
N GLN A 722 -22.42 10.57 -17.67
CA GLN A 722 -21.86 11.84 -17.26
C GLN A 722 -22.90 12.80 -16.67
N ARG A 723 -23.72 12.30 -15.73
CA ARG A 723 -24.70 13.12 -15.01
C ARG A 723 -23.99 14.14 -14.11
N VAL A 724 -24.79 15.09 -13.62
CA VAL A 724 -24.34 16.06 -12.63
C VAL A 724 -24.44 15.45 -11.24
N GLY A 725 -23.32 15.46 -10.51
CA GLY A 725 -23.22 14.82 -9.21
C GLY A 725 -21.78 14.71 -8.75
N ASN A 726 -21.51 13.77 -7.84
CA ASN A 726 -20.17 13.50 -7.32
C ASN A 726 -19.96 11.99 -7.10
N SER A 727 -18.69 11.57 -7.10
CA SER A 727 -18.33 10.25 -6.57
C SER A 727 -18.25 10.29 -5.05
N THR A 728 -18.98 9.39 -4.38
CA THR A 728 -19.14 9.42 -2.92
C THR A 728 -17.81 9.25 -2.19
N PHE A 729 -16.95 8.34 -2.66
CA PHE A 729 -15.63 8.11 -2.06
C PHE A 729 -14.64 9.27 -2.29
N LEU A 730 -14.71 9.97 -3.44
CA LEU A 730 -13.89 11.17 -3.67
C LEU A 730 -14.27 12.30 -2.72
N ILE A 731 -15.57 12.47 -2.50
CA ILE A 731 -16.09 13.40 -1.49
C ILE A 731 -15.71 12.96 -0.09
N GLY A 732 -15.72 11.66 0.21
CA GLY A 732 -15.20 11.09 1.46
C GLY A 732 -13.76 11.55 1.76
N ILE A 733 -12.85 11.35 0.79
CA ILE A 733 -11.45 11.80 0.88
C ILE A 733 -11.34 13.31 1.12
N LEU A 734 -12.09 14.11 0.35
CA LEU A 734 -12.11 15.56 0.52
C LEU A 734 -12.57 15.94 1.93
N LEU A 735 -13.73 15.43 2.37
CA LEU A 735 -14.30 15.75 3.67
C LEU A 735 -13.41 15.28 4.83
N THR A 736 -12.74 14.13 4.73
CA THR A 736 -11.79 13.68 5.75
C THR A 736 -10.63 14.66 5.89
N SER A 737 -10.04 15.12 4.77
CA SER A 737 -8.97 16.12 4.82
C SER A 737 -9.44 17.47 5.38
N LEU A 738 -10.69 17.88 5.09
CA LEU A 738 -11.31 19.07 5.63
C LEU A 738 -11.57 18.93 7.14
N ALA A 739 -11.92 17.74 7.61
CA ALA A 739 -12.05 17.44 9.04
C ALA A 739 -10.69 17.56 9.74
N GLU A 740 -9.62 16.98 9.18
CA GLU A 740 -8.25 17.13 9.71
C GLU A 740 -7.83 18.61 9.79
N TYR A 741 -8.13 19.40 8.75
CA TYR A 741 -7.86 20.83 8.75
C TYR A 741 -8.70 21.59 9.79
N HIS A 742 -9.99 21.30 9.90
CA HIS A 742 -10.90 21.91 10.86
C HIS A 742 -10.48 21.62 12.31
N GLU A 743 -10.02 20.40 12.61
CA GLU A 743 -9.51 20.05 13.94
C GLU A 743 -8.33 20.93 14.40
N GLN A 744 -7.53 21.46 13.46
CA GLN A 744 -6.40 22.34 13.77
C GLN A 744 -6.76 23.83 13.70
N SER A 745 -7.57 24.22 12.71
CA SER A 745 -7.86 25.63 12.41
C SER A 745 -9.10 26.16 13.14
N HIS A 746 -10.05 25.30 13.48
CA HIS A 746 -11.39 25.67 13.94
C HIS A 746 -12.11 26.63 12.98
N ASP A 747 -11.88 26.49 11.67
CA ASP A 747 -12.53 27.33 10.66
C ASP A 747 -14.02 26.97 10.48
N GLU A 748 -14.88 27.85 10.96
CA GLU A 748 -16.35 27.75 10.87
C GLU A 748 -16.90 27.62 9.44
N THR A 749 -16.17 28.13 8.44
CA THR A 749 -16.55 27.95 7.03
C THR A 749 -16.40 26.49 6.61
N ILE A 750 -15.31 25.86 7.07
CA ILE A 750 -15.04 24.45 6.81
C ILE A 750 -16.00 23.57 7.61
N TRP A 751 -16.33 23.94 8.85
CA TRP A 751 -17.37 23.25 9.63
C TRP A 751 -18.71 23.18 8.88
N LYS A 752 -19.20 24.31 8.36
CA LYS A 752 -20.43 24.34 7.54
C LYS A 752 -20.34 23.45 6.29
N SER A 753 -19.16 23.41 5.67
CA SER A 753 -18.92 22.55 4.51
C SER A 753 -19.01 21.06 4.86
N LEU A 754 -18.45 20.66 6.01
CA LEU A 754 -18.52 19.31 6.57
C LEU A 754 -19.96 18.88 6.89
N GLU A 755 -20.73 19.75 7.56
CA GLU A 755 -22.14 19.47 7.86
C GLU A 755 -22.96 19.27 6.58
N ALA A 756 -22.77 20.14 5.58
CA ALA A 756 -23.50 20.05 4.32
C ALA A 756 -23.10 18.82 3.50
N GLY A 757 -21.80 18.51 3.42
CA GLY A 757 -21.27 17.36 2.68
C GLY A 757 -21.65 16.03 3.31
N THR A 758 -21.59 15.91 4.65
CA THR A 758 -22.03 14.70 5.35
C THR A 758 -23.55 14.53 5.28
N ALA A 759 -24.34 15.62 5.26
CA ALA A 759 -25.77 15.55 5.00
C ALA A 759 -26.09 15.04 3.59
N TRP A 760 -25.29 15.40 2.57
CA TRP A 760 -25.41 14.81 1.22
C TRP A 760 -25.07 13.32 1.22
N LEU A 761 -23.96 12.92 1.84
CA LEU A 761 -23.60 11.50 1.98
C LEU A 761 -24.69 10.70 2.69
N ARG A 762 -25.34 11.25 3.72
CA ARG A 762 -26.46 10.59 4.41
C ARG A 762 -27.66 10.34 3.48
N ARG A 763 -27.95 11.27 2.56
CA ARG A 763 -29.01 11.07 1.55
C ARG A 763 -28.64 10.03 0.50
N SER A 764 -27.34 9.85 0.24
CA SER A 764 -26.81 8.83 -0.67
C SER A 764 -26.63 7.45 -0.04
N TRP A 765 -26.87 7.29 1.25
CA TRP A 765 -26.74 6.01 1.93
C TRP A 765 -27.76 4.99 1.42
N ASP A 766 -27.29 3.80 1.06
CA ASP A 766 -28.14 2.64 0.77
C ASP A 766 -28.22 1.72 2.01
N PRO A 767 -29.33 1.75 2.77
CA PRO A 767 -29.48 0.94 3.97
C PRO A 767 -29.63 -0.56 3.68
N GLN A 768 -30.02 -0.94 2.46
CA GLN A 768 -30.17 -2.36 2.08
C GLN A 768 -28.81 -3.02 1.92
N HIS A 769 -27.89 -2.32 1.26
CA HIS A 769 -26.54 -2.81 1.01
C HIS A 769 -25.52 -2.39 2.07
N ALA A 770 -25.94 -1.54 3.02
CA ALA A 770 -25.07 -0.92 4.02
C ALA A 770 -23.82 -0.27 3.39
N ALA A 771 -24.02 0.48 2.31
CA ALA A 771 -22.94 1.10 1.55
C ALA A 771 -23.40 2.39 0.85
N TRP A 772 -22.44 3.11 0.26
CA TRP A 772 -22.72 4.21 -0.66
C TRP A 772 -22.63 3.76 -2.13
N PRO A 773 -23.42 4.35 -3.05
CA PRO A 773 -23.24 4.13 -4.48
C PRO A 773 -21.90 4.72 -4.92
N TYR A 774 -21.31 4.21 -6.00
CA TYR A 774 -20.05 4.74 -6.54
C TYR A 774 -20.12 6.25 -6.88
N SER A 775 -21.25 6.67 -7.42
CA SER A 775 -21.57 8.07 -7.69
C SER A 775 -23.05 8.35 -7.44
N ALA A 776 -23.36 9.58 -7.05
CA ALA A 776 -24.71 10.04 -6.78
C ALA A 776 -24.94 11.44 -7.34
N ASP A 777 -26.19 11.74 -7.69
CA ASP A 777 -26.62 13.07 -8.13
C ASP A 777 -26.69 14.06 -6.96
N THR A 778 -27.06 15.31 -7.23
CA THR A 778 -27.15 16.35 -6.20
C THR A 778 -28.22 16.08 -5.13
N ASP A 779 -29.27 15.32 -5.46
CA ASP A 779 -30.26 14.89 -4.48
C ASP A 779 -29.75 13.75 -3.59
N GLY A 780 -28.68 13.08 -4.02
CA GLY A 780 -28.08 11.92 -3.39
C GLY A 780 -28.53 10.60 -4.01
N LYS A 781 -29.27 10.61 -5.12
CA LYS A 781 -29.73 9.37 -5.78
C LYS A 781 -28.60 8.74 -6.58
N PRO A 782 -28.47 7.41 -6.61
CA PRO A 782 -27.42 6.74 -7.37
C PRO A 782 -27.38 7.16 -8.84
N CYS A 783 -26.22 7.64 -9.29
CA CYS A 783 -25.93 7.91 -10.70
C CYS A 783 -25.62 6.61 -11.46
N SER A 784 -25.81 5.42 -10.93
CA SER A 784 -25.75 4.19 -11.72
C SER A 784 -26.38 3.09 -10.90
N ALA A 785 -27.18 2.23 -11.54
CA ALA A 785 -27.68 1.02 -10.90
C ALA A 785 -26.58 -0.05 -10.74
N ILE A 786 -25.37 0.19 -11.29
CA ILE A 786 -24.42 -0.87 -11.63
C ILE A 786 -23.31 -1.05 -10.57
N TYR A 787 -23.05 -0.09 -9.67
CA TYR A 787 -21.91 -0.20 -8.74
C TYR A 787 -22.20 0.38 -7.36
N LEU A 788 -22.31 -0.50 -6.36
CA LEU A 788 -22.04 -0.12 -4.97
C LEU A 788 -20.54 0.11 -4.85
N ALA A 789 -20.14 1.22 -4.22
CA ALA A 789 -18.74 1.43 -3.90
C ALA A 789 -18.36 0.47 -2.77
N HIS A 790 -17.45 -0.46 -3.04
CA HIS A 790 -16.75 -1.23 -1.99
C HIS A 790 -15.66 -0.37 -1.34
N LEU A 791 -15.99 0.89 -1.04
CA LEU A 791 -15.06 1.95 -0.62
C LEU A 791 -15.62 2.68 0.62
N ASN A 792 -16.40 1.99 1.46
CA ASN A 792 -16.99 2.61 2.66
C ASN A 792 -15.90 3.22 3.57
N PRO A 793 -14.74 2.58 3.82
CA PRO A 793 -13.62 3.17 4.57
C PRO A 793 -13.18 4.56 4.13
N LEU A 794 -13.26 4.86 2.82
CA LEU A 794 -12.89 6.18 2.29
C LEU A 794 -13.97 7.25 2.55
N VAL A 795 -15.19 6.86 2.91
CA VAL A 795 -16.35 7.74 3.14
C VAL A 795 -16.58 8.02 4.61
N VAL A 796 -16.47 6.98 5.44
CA VAL A 796 -17.04 6.97 6.80
C VAL A 796 -16.35 7.88 7.79
N ASN A 797 -15.08 8.21 7.59
CA ASN A 797 -14.29 8.94 8.57
C ASN A 797 -14.84 10.35 8.83
N ALA A 798 -15.18 11.10 7.78
CA ALA A 798 -15.79 12.42 7.91
C ALA A 798 -17.20 12.36 8.53
N VAL A 799 -17.98 11.32 8.22
CA VAL A 799 -19.30 11.09 8.83
C VAL A 799 -19.16 10.82 10.33
N ALA A 800 -18.20 9.97 10.71
CA ALA A 800 -17.87 9.68 12.11
C ALA A 800 -17.39 10.94 12.84
N TYR A 801 -16.60 11.79 12.19
CA TYR A 801 -16.16 13.07 12.75
C TYR A 801 -17.34 13.97 13.11
N VAL A 802 -18.22 14.27 12.14
CA VAL A 802 -19.38 15.13 12.37
C VAL A 802 -20.32 14.51 13.41
N ALA A 803 -20.54 13.19 13.35
CA ALA A 803 -21.39 12.49 14.32
C ALA A 803 -20.82 12.55 15.76
N GLU A 804 -19.50 12.39 15.92
CA GLU A 804 -18.81 12.51 17.22
C GLU A 804 -18.98 13.93 17.80
N GLN A 805 -18.81 14.97 16.98
CA GLN A 805 -18.93 16.37 17.42
C GLN A 805 -20.39 16.78 17.74
N THR A 806 -21.36 16.24 17.00
CA THR A 806 -22.78 16.62 17.13
C THR A 806 -23.59 15.69 18.05
N GLY A 807 -23.04 14.54 18.43
CA GLY A 807 -23.76 13.50 19.19
C GLY A 807 -24.80 12.73 18.37
N GLN A 808 -24.70 12.73 17.04
CA GLN A 808 -25.70 12.13 16.15
C GLN A 808 -25.55 10.61 16.06
N ARG A 809 -26.25 9.88 16.93
CA ARG A 809 -26.19 8.41 17.03
C ARG A 809 -26.52 7.68 15.72
N SER A 810 -27.53 8.14 14.97
CA SER A 810 -27.94 7.49 13.71
C SER A 810 -26.79 7.37 12.71
N ASP A 811 -25.93 8.38 12.68
CA ASP A 811 -24.81 8.46 11.75
C ASP A 811 -23.65 7.59 12.20
N MET A 812 -23.40 7.53 13.51
CA MET A 812 -22.41 6.62 14.06
C MET A 812 -22.83 5.15 13.87
N ASP A 813 -24.12 4.83 14.05
CA ASP A 813 -24.66 3.49 13.80
C ASP A 813 -24.57 3.13 12.30
N MET A 814 -24.78 4.11 11.41
CA MET A 814 -24.57 3.96 9.95
C MET A 814 -23.11 3.66 9.61
N VAL A 815 -22.16 4.39 10.21
CA VAL A 815 -20.72 4.12 10.08
C VAL A 815 -20.39 2.70 10.55
N LEU A 816 -20.83 2.32 11.75
CA LEU A 816 -20.60 0.97 12.30
C LEU A 816 -21.15 -0.12 11.36
N LYS A 817 -22.39 0.05 10.89
CA LYS A 817 -23.03 -0.92 10.00
C LYS A 817 -22.27 -1.06 8.67
N SER A 818 -21.76 0.04 8.12
CA SER A 818 -20.95 0.01 6.88
C SER A 818 -19.62 -0.74 7.06
N LEU A 819 -18.95 -0.58 8.21
CA LEU A 819 -17.71 -1.30 8.50
C LEU A 819 -17.95 -2.78 8.82
N VAL A 820 -19.07 -3.12 9.46
CA VAL A 820 -19.49 -4.53 9.62
C VAL A 820 -19.73 -5.15 8.24
N ARG A 821 -20.39 -4.43 7.32
CA ARG A 821 -20.56 -4.88 5.94
C ARG A 821 -19.20 -5.17 5.31
N ASP A 822 -18.25 -4.23 5.40
CA ASP A 822 -16.95 -4.39 4.75
C ASP A 822 -16.15 -5.53 5.40
N PHE A 823 -15.94 -5.54 6.71
CA PHE A 823 -15.04 -6.54 7.30
C PHE A 823 -15.67 -7.91 7.58
N ALA A 824 -17.00 -8.04 7.63
CA ALA A 824 -17.67 -9.34 7.83
C ALA A 824 -18.11 -10.04 6.53
N PHE A 825 -18.27 -9.32 5.42
CA PHE A 825 -18.73 -9.89 4.15
C PHE A 825 -17.70 -9.79 3.03
N ILE A 826 -16.92 -8.71 3.02
CA ILE A 826 -15.94 -8.45 1.96
C ILE A 826 -14.64 -9.15 2.32
N ASP A 827 -14.01 -9.72 1.31
CA ASP A 827 -12.84 -10.57 1.37
C ASP A 827 -11.98 -10.18 0.16
N ARG A 828 -11.34 -9.01 0.29
CA ARG A 828 -10.54 -8.40 -0.79
C ARG A 828 -9.15 -8.99 -0.89
N GLU A 829 -8.56 -8.78 -2.07
CA GLU A 829 -7.20 -9.18 -2.41
C GLU A 829 -6.18 -8.35 -1.61
N GLY A 830 -5.06 -8.96 -1.21
CA GLY A 830 -3.88 -8.28 -0.66
C GLY A 830 -3.15 -7.33 -1.63
N PHE A 831 -3.83 -6.87 -2.68
CA PHE A 831 -3.26 -5.93 -3.62
C PHE A 831 -3.02 -4.55 -2.96
N GLY A 832 -1.84 -3.96 -3.15
CA GLY A 832 -1.38 -2.80 -2.36
C GLY A 832 -2.35 -1.61 -2.35
N LYS A 833 -2.93 -1.25 -3.50
CA LYS A 833 -3.95 -0.20 -3.61
C LYS A 833 -5.23 -0.52 -2.82
N GLU A 834 -5.83 -1.67 -3.11
CA GLU A 834 -7.11 -2.04 -2.49
C GLU A 834 -6.97 -2.13 -0.98
N LEU A 835 -5.85 -2.67 -0.51
CA LEU A 835 -5.50 -2.71 0.90
C LEU A 835 -5.38 -1.30 1.50
N ALA A 836 -4.58 -0.42 0.91
CA ALA A 836 -4.40 0.94 1.40
C ALA A 836 -5.70 1.76 1.39
N GLU A 837 -6.57 1.59 0.38
CA GLU A 837 -7.90 2.23 0.31
C GLU A 837 -8.81 1.85 1.49
N GLN A 838 -8.75 0.58 1.93
CA GLN A 838 -9.52 0.14 3.10
C GLN A 838 -8.88 0.59 4.41
N MET A 839 -7.57 0.85 4.43
CA MET A 839 -6.84 1.10 5.66
C MET A 839 -6.65 2.57 6.02
N ASN A 840 -6.44 3.47 5.07
CA ASN A 840 -5.89 4.81 5.35
C ASN A 840 -6.69 5.61 6.39
N PHE A 841 -8.02 5.61 6.33
CA PHE A 841 -8.86 6.36 7.27
C PHE A 841 -9.54 5.49 8.35
N THR A 842 -9.36 4.17 8.27
CA THR A 842 -10.09 3.25 9.14
C THR A 842 -9.63 3.36 10.59
N PRO A 843 -8.33 3.37 10.93
CA PRO A 843 -7.88 3.57 12.31
C PRO A 843 -8.48 4.83 12.96
N ASP A 844 -8.44 5.98 12.30
CA ASP A 844 -9.04 7.21 12.84
C ASP A 844 -10.56 7.03 13.07
N THR A 845 -11.26 6.37 12.14
CA THR A 845 -12.70 6.08 12.27
C THR A 845 -12.99 5.18 13.47
N LEU A 846 -12.25 4.08 13.61
CA LEU A 846 -12.39 3.13 14.70
C LEU A 846 -12.11 3.78 16.07
N ALA A 847 -11.12 4.68 16.15
CA ALA A 847 -10.81 5.43 17.37
C ALA A 847 -11.96 6.37 17.78
N ARG A 848 -12.56 7.09 16.81
CA ARG A 848 -13.74 7.94 17.05
C ARG A 848 -14.93 7.11 17.55
N MET A 849 -15.20 5.99 16.89
CA MET A 849 -16.27 5.07 17.29
C MET A 849 -16.02 4.52 18.70
N ALA A 850 -14.79 4.10 19.03
CA ALA A 850 -14.44 3.60 20.35
C ALA A 850 -14.72 4.65 21.43
N ARG A 851 -14.31 5.90 21.22
CA ARG A 851 -14.59 7.00 22.16
C ARG A 851 -16.08 7.28 22.30
N TYR A 852 -16.80 7.33 21.19
CA TYR A 852 -18.22 7.60 21.17
C TYR A 852 -19.01 6.51 21.91
N TYR A 853 -18.85 5.23 21.53
CA TYR A 853 -19.59 4.13 22.13
C TYR A 853 -19.16 3.80 23.56
N ALA A 854 -17.92 4.08 23.95
CA ALA A 854 -17.52 3.97 25.36
C ALA A 854 -18.38 4.85 26.29
N GLN A 855 -18.94 5.94 25.77
CA GLN A 855 -19.87 6.81 26.52
C GLN A 855 -21.34 6.46 26.23
N ALA A 856 -21.68 6.21 24.96
CA ALA A 856 -23.07 6.04 24.52
C ALA A 856 -23.64 4.61 24.72
N ASP A 857 -22.79 3.59 24.74
CA ASP A 857 -23.16 2.16 24.87
C ASP A 857 -21.99 1.34 25.46
N PRO A 858 -21.62 1.57 26.74
CA PRO A 858 -20.43 0.96 27.35
C PRO A 858 -20.49 -0.57 27.44
N GLU A 859 -21.69 -1.16 27.45
CA GLU A 859 -21.87 -2.61 27.51
C GLU A 859 -21.48 -3.29 26.19
N ASN A 860 -21.83 -2.69 25.04
CA ASN A 860 -21.54 -3.25 23.72
C ASN A 860 -20.25 -2.72 23.09
N ALA A 861 -19.69 -1.61 23.58
CA ALA A 861 -18.47 -1.01 23.04
C ALA A 861 -17.28 -2.00 22.91
N PRO A 862 -17.02 -2.93 23.87
CA PRO A 862 -15.96 -3.93 23.75
C PRO A 862 -16.24 -5.04 22.72
N LEU A 863 -17.47 -5.14 22.20
CA LEU A 863 -17.88 -6.14 21.20
C LEU A 863 -17.97 -5.54 19.78
N MET A 864 -17.72 -4.24 19.64
CA MET A 864 -17.79 -3.53 18.37
C MET A 864 -16.81 -4.12 17.35
N LEU A 865 -17.33 -4.50 16.18
CA LEU A 865 -16.58 -5.21 15.12
C LEU A 865 -15.87 -6.49 15.62
N SER A 866 -16.38 -7.11 16.68
CA SER A 866 -15.90 -8.41 17.14
C SER A 866 -16.47 -9.55 16.28
N LYS A 867 -15.77 -10.69 16.23
CA LYS A 867 -16.29 -11.90 15.57
C LYS A 867 -17.47 -12.53 16.32
N GLY A 868 -17.65 -12.18 17.59
CA GLY A 868 -18.72 -12.70 18.44
C GLY A 868 -20.05 -11.93 18.33
N ASP A 869 -20.03 -10.64 18.01
CA ASP A 869 -21.25 -9.84 17.83
C ASP A 869 -21.78 -9.92 16.40
N ASN A 870 -22.68 -10.88 16.21
CA ASN A 870 -23.30 -11.12 14.91
C ASN A 870 -24.55 -10.27 14.65
N ARG A 871 -25.01 -9.42 15.59
CA ARG A 871 -26.32 -8.76 15.48
C ARG A 871 -26.46 -7.92 14.21
N LEU A 872 -25.46 -7.07 13.94
CA LEU A 872 -25.46 -6.19 12.76
C LEU A 872 -25.21 -6.97 11.47
N ARG A 873 -24.32 -7.97 11.48
CA ARG A 873 -24.13 -8.88 10.35
C ARG A 873 -25.44 -9.57 9.99
N ASP A 874 -26.13 -10.13 10.98
CA ASP A 874 -27.38 -10.83 10.78
C ASP A 874 -28.51 -9.87 10.36
N GLU A 875 -28.47 -8.61 10.82
CA GLU A 875 -29.37 -7.57 10.34
C GLU A 875 -29.16 -7.26 8.86
N ILE A 876 -27.91 -7.14 8.41
CA ILE A 876 -27.54 -6.95 7.00
C ILE A 876 -28.04 -8.14 6.17
N VAL A 877 -27.77 -9.38 6.60
CA VAL A 877 -28.22 -10.61 5.92
C VAL A 877 -29.75 -10.65 5.77
N ARG A 878 -30.50 -10.30 6.83
CA ARG A 878 -31.96 -10.24 6.78
C ARG A 878 -32.48 -9.13 5.86
N GLY A 879 -31.70 -8.07 5.67
CA GLY A 879 -32.01 -6.96 4.78
C GLY A 879 -31.93 -7.31 3.29
N PHE A 880 -31.33 -8.45 2.94
CA PHE A 880 -31.22 -8.87 1.53
C PHE A 880 -32.61 -9.03 0.90
N PRO A 881 -32.82 -8.52 -0.32
CA PRO A 881 -34.12 -8.59 -0.97
C PRO A 881 -34.51 -10.04 -1.27
N ALA A 882 -35.80 -10.34 -1.10
CA ALA A 882 -36.38 -11.56 -1.64
C ALA A 882 -36.21 -11.55 -3.16
N SER A 883 -35.92 -12.71 -3.74
CA SER A 883 -35.70 -12.75 -5.18
C SER A 883 -37.02 -12.81 -5.95
N GLY A 884 -37.18 -11.94 -6.95
CA GLY A 884 -38.23 -12.04 -7.97
C GLY A 884 -37.67 -12.18 -9.38
N ASP A 885 -36.36 -12.02 -9.55
CA ASP A 885 -35.66 -12.03 -10.84
C ASP A 885 -34.34 -12.80 -10.72
N LEU A 886 -34.42 -14.14 -10.77
CA LEU A 886 -33.25 -15.03 -10.71
C LEU A 886 -32.85 -15.49 -12.10
N TRP A 887 -31.62 -15.17 -12.48
CA TRP A 887 -31.03 -15.61 -13.73
C TRP A 887 -30.20 -16.86 -13.50
N GLN A 888 -30.58 -17.97 -14.13
CA GLN A 888 -29.81 -19.20 -14.16
C GLN A 888 -28.80 -19.13 -15.31
N ARG A 889 -27.56 -19.50 -15.05
CA ARG A 889 -26.50 -19.57 -16.07
C ARG A 889 -26.47 -20.96 -16.72
N GLY A 890 -26.10 -21.05 -18.00
CA GLY A 890 -25.71 -22.34 -18.58
C GLY A 890 -24.49 -22.91 -17.82
N PRO A 891 -24.49 -24.22 -17.50
CA PRO A 891 -23.89 -25.11 -18.50
C PRO A 891 -24.63 -26.46 -18.63
N LYS A 892 -24.71 -26.94 -19.88
CA LYS A 892 -25.19 -28.26 -20.38
C LYS A 892 -26.60 -28.71 -19.99
N ASP A 893 -27.11 -28.42 -18.79
CA ASP A 893 -28.44 -28.87 -18.32
C ASP A 893 -28.85 -28.23 -16.96
N GLN A 894 -29.71 -27.21 -16.97
CA GLN A 894 -30.30 -26.62 -15.76
C GLN A 894 -31.81 -26.88 -15.75
N SER A 895 -32.39 -27.04 -14.56
CA SER A 895 -33.81 -27.36 -14.43
C SER A 895 -34.51 -26.43 -13.43
N ALA A 896 -35.79 -26.20 -13.69
CA ALA A 896 -36.70 -25.51 -12.80
C ALA A 896 -38.06 -26.20 -12.87
N ALA A 897 -38.97 -25.85 -11.96
CA ALA A 897 -40.36 -26.28 -12.04
C ALA A 897 -41.27 -25.10 -11.78
N ILE A 898 -42.46 -25.16 -12.38
CA ILE A 898 -43.57 -24.27 -12.06
C ILE A 898 -44.76 -25.08 -11.56
N SER A 899 -45.53 -24.50 -10.64
CA SER A 899 -46.81 -25.04 -10.17
C SER A 899 -47.91 -24.02 -10.43
N LEU A 900 -48.99 -24.42 -11.09
CA LEU A 900 -50.07 -23.51 -11.43
C LEU A 900 -50.79 -23.01 -10.17
N THR A 901 -51.11 -21.71 -10.12
CA THR A 901 -52.02 -21.15 -9.11
C THR A 901 -53.42 -20.91 -9.65
N GLY A 902 -53.61 -21.00 -10.97
CA GLY A 902 -54.88 -20.96 -11.68
C GLY A 902 -55.06 -22.12 -12.66
N GLU A 903 -56.07 -22.07 -13.53
CA GLU A 903 -56.35 -23.14 -14.51
C GLU A 903 -55.42 -23.10 -15.74
N ALA A 904 -54.74 -21.98 -15.95
CA ALA A 904 -53.77 -21.82 -17.02
C ALA A 904 -52.74 -20.73 -16.66
N ALA A 905 -51.54 -20.87 -17.21
CA ALA A 905 -50.51 -19.86 -17.17
C ALA A 905 -49.81 -19.75 -18.52
N ARG A 906 -49.22 -18.58 -18.78
CA ARG A 906 -48.37 -18.33 -19.95
C ARG A 906 -46.98 -17.86 -19.53
N PRO A 907 -46.13 -18.76 -19.00
CA PRO A 907 -44.76 -18.40 -18.65
C PRO A 907 -43.97 -17.97 -19.88
N THR A 908 -43.00 -17.08 -19.67
CA THR A 908 -42.05 -16.65 -20.68
C THR A 908 -40.63 -16.89 -20.19
N ILE A 909 -39.83 -17.62 -20.98
CA ILE A 909 -38.38 -17.72 -20.78
C ILE A 909 -37.72 -16.52 -21.45
N PHE A 910 -37.03 -15.71 -20.64
CA PHE A 910 -36.13 -14.67 -21.14
C PHE A 910 -34.70 -15.19 -21.11
N ARG A 911 -33.97 -15.09 -22.21
CA ARG A 911 -32.58 -15.52 -22.33
C ARG A 911 -31.73 -14.44 -22.96
N LYS A 912 -30.57 -14.16 -22.37
CA LYS A 912 -29.58 -13.16 -22.86
C LYS A 912 -28.18 -13.75 -22.91
N LEU A 913 -27.31 -13.14 -23.71
CA LEU A 913 -25.87 -13.38 -23.61
C LEU A 913 -25.34 -12.77 -22.32
N TYR A 914 -24.42 -13.48 -21.67
CA TYR A 914 -23.89 -13.10 -20.38
C TYR A 914 -22.45 -13.63 -20.17
N GLY A 915 -21.57 -12.76 -19.67
CA GLY A 915 -20.14 -13.01 -19.53
C GLY A 915 -19.34 -12.93 -20.85
N SER A 916 -18.05 -13.23 -20.78
CA SER A 916 -17.08 -13.11 -21.88
C SER A 916 -16.55 -14.46 -22.41
N ALA A 917 -17.11 -15.58 -21.94
CA ALA A 917 -16.72 -16.91 -22.39
C ALA A 917 -17.08 -17.14 -23.87
N THR A 918 -16.36 -18.04 -24.55
CA THR A 918 -16.75 -18.51 -25.89
C THR A 918 -17.86 -19.55 -25.79
N THR A 919 -18.81 -19.52 -26.72
CA THR A 919 -19.89 -20.53 -26.76
C THR A 919 -19.31 -21.94 -26.93
N ASP A 920 -19.74 -22.85 -26.06
CA ASP A 920 -19.37 -24.27 -26.02
C ASP A 920 -20.43 -25.18 -26.64
N ALA A 921 -21.60 -24.63 -26.98
CA ALA A 921 -22.72 -25.34 -27.60
C ALA A 921 -22.99 -24.85 -29.04
N GLN A 922 -23.41 -25.78 -29.91
CA GLN A 922 -23.89 -25.45 -31.26
C GLN A 922 -25.38 -25.05 -31.27
N LYS A 923 -26.17 -25.58 -30.34
CA LYS A 923 -27.62 -25.40 -30.21
C LYS A 923 -28.02 -25.38 -28.74
N SER A 924 -29.08 -24.65 -28.42
CA SER A 924 -29.71 -24.64 -27.09
C SER A 924 -31.11 -25.26 -27.18
N HIS A 925 -31.48 -26.03 -26.17
CA HIS A 925 -32.75 -26.77 -26.13
C HIS A 925 -33.52 -26.45 -24.84
N LEU A 926 -34.78 -26.05 -25.01
CA LEU A 926 -35.74 -25.85 -23.94
C LEU A 926 -36.81 -26.94 -24.04
N THR A 927 -37.01 -27.70 -22.97
CA THR A 927 -38.07 -28.71 -22.87
C THR A 927 -38.92 -28.42 -21.63
N VAL A 928 -40.24 -28.49 -21.78
CA VAL A 928 -41.20 -28.41 -20.67
C VAL A 928 -42.01 -29.70 -20.65
N SER A 929 -42.08 -30.35 -19.51
CA SER A 929 -42.76 -31.63 -19.32
C SER A 929 -43.74 -31.55 -18.16
N ASN A 930 -44.89 -32.23 -18.25
CA ASN A 930 -45.83 -32.34 -17.13
C ASN A 930 -45.33 -33.33 -16.06
N ALA A 931 -46.09 -33.48 -14.97
CA ALA A 931 -45.76 -34.41 -13.88
C ALA A 931 -45.61 -35.88 -14.32
N ALA A 932 -46.28 -36.30 -15.39
CA ALA A 932 -46.17 -37.65 -15.98
C ALA A 932 -44.93 -37.83 -16.88
N GLY A 933 -44.12 -36.79 -17.05
CA GLY A 933 -42.92 -36.79 -17.90
C GLY A 933 -43.22 -36.59 -19.40
N ALA A 934 -44.47 -36.31 -19.78
CA ALA A 934 -44.81 -36.01 -21.17
C ALA A 934 -44.39 -34.57 -21.51
N THR A 935 -43.61 -34.40 -22.58
CA THR A 935 -43.24 -33.08 -23.11
C THR A 935 -44.49 -32.36 -23.63
N VAL A 936 -44.75 -31.18 -23.06
CA VAL A 936 -45.86 -30.30 -23.44
C VAL A 936 -45.39 -29.10 -24.27
N PHE A 937 -44.11 -28.76 -24.21
CA PHE A 937 -43.49 -27.73 -25.04
C PHE A 937 -42.01 -28.05 -25.25
N GLU A 938 -41.51 -27.82 -26.46
CA GLU A 938 -40.09 -27.97 -26.79
C GLU A 938 -39.67 -26.92 -27.82
N ARG A 939 -38.48 -26.35 -27.66
CA ARG A 939 -37.92 -25.40 -28.61
C ARG A 939 -36.40 -25.52 -28.66
N GLU A 940 -35.88 -25.63 -29.88
CA GLU A 940 -34.46 -25.50 -30.20
C GLU A 940 -34.18 -24.07 -30.71
N PHE A 941 -33.06 -23.49 -30.31
CA PHE A 941 -32.64 -22.16 -30.75
C PHE A 941 -31.12 -21.98 -30.72
N SER A 942 -30.64 -20.91 -31.34
CA SER A 942 -29.20 -20.58 -31.37
C SER A 942 -28.72 -20.05 -30.01
N PRO A 943 -27.60 -20.55 -29.47
CA PRO A 943 -26.98 -20.01 -28.25
C PRO A 943 -26.41 -18.60 -28.43
N ALA A 944 -26.35 -18.07 -29.66
CA ALA A 944 -25.85 -16.71 -29.91
C ALA A 944 -26.95 -15.62 -29.77
N GLU A 945 -28.22 -15.99 -29.63
CA GLU A 945 -29.34 -15.05 -29.74
C GLU A 945 -29.99 -14.73 -28.39
N LYS A 946 -30.43 -13.48 -28.22
CA LYS A 946 -31.38 -13.12 -27.16
C LYS A 946 -32.75 -13.74 -27.50
N GLN A 947 -33.39 -14.40 -26.55
CA GLN A 947 -34.69 -15.04 -26.76
C GLN A 947 -35.74 -14.57 -25.75
N GLU A 948 -36.98 -14.50 -26.21
CA GLU A 948 -38.19 -14.35 -25.39
C GLU A 948 -39.15 -15.44 -25.86
N ILE A 949 -39.33 -16.48 -25.04
CA ILE A 949 -40.01 -17.73 -25.42
C ILE A 949 -41.24 -17.89 -24.53
N PRO A 950 -42.40 -17.37 -24.94
CA PRO A 950 -43.66 -17.68 -24.27
C PRO A 950 -44.10 -19.10 -24.61
N PHE A 951 -44.69 -19.80 -23.64
CA PHE A 951 -45.37 -21.07 -23.85
C PHE A 951 -46.62 -21.15 -22.97
N ASP A 952 -47.62 -21.92 -23.40
CA ASP A 952 -48.88 -22.06 -22.67
C ASP A 952 -48.91 -23.39 -21.91
N VAL A 953 -49.34 -23.34 -20.65
CA VAL A 953 -49.60 -24.53 -19.82
C VAL A 953 -50.99 -24.42 -19.20
N GLY A 954 -51.75 -25.51 -19.25
CA GLY A 954 -53.10 -25.60 -18.70
C GLY A 954 -53.24 -26.82 -17.81
N GLY A 955 -54.07 -26.70 -16.76
CA GLY A 955 -54.23 -27.73 -15.75
C GLY A 955 -55.11 -27.27 -14.59
N LYS A 956 -55.02 -27.95 -13.45
CA LYS A 956 -55.63 -27.51 -12.20
C LYS A 956 -54.59 -26.77 -11.36
N PRO A 957 -55.01 -25.86 -10.45
CA PRO A 957 -54.12 -25.31 -9.44
C PRO A 957 -53.38 -26.44 -8.70
N GLY A 958 -52.06 -26.31 -8.57
CA GLY A 958 -51.16 -27.32 -8.01
C GLY A 958 -50.46 -28.20 -9.06
N ASP A 959 -50.96 -28.28 -10.30
CA ASP A 959 -50.31 -29.05 -11.36
C ASP A 959 -48.89 -28.54 -11.64
N VAL A 960 -47.93 -29.47 -11.71
CA VAL A 960 -46.50 -29.17 -11.84
C VAL A 960 -45.99 -29.43 -13.26
N PHE A 961 -45.20 -28.48 -13.77
CA PHE A 961 -44.48 -28.59 -15.03
C PHE A 961 -42.98 -28.41 -14.78
N ARG A 962 -42.17 -29.34 -15.27
CA ARG A 962 -40.70 -29.29 -15.21
C ARG A 962 -40.15 -28.62 -16.46
N ILE A 963 -39.27 -27.66 -16.27
CA ILE A 963 -38.58 -26.91 -17.31
C ILE A 963 -37.12 -27.36 -17.28
N ARG A 964 -36.61 -27.81 -18.42
CA ARG A 964 -35.22 -28.21 -18.61
C ARG A 964 -34.62 -27.35 -19.71
N MET A 965 -33.50 -26.71 -19.41
CA MET A 965 -32.76 -25.85 -20.32
C MET A 965 -31.34 -26.39 -20.50
N GLN A 966 -31.03 -26.83 -21.71
CA GLN A 966 -29.68 -27.19 -22.15
C GLN A 966 -29.14 -26.03 -22.96
N ASP A 967 -28.32 -25.17 -22.35
CA ASP A 967 -27.79 -23.95 -22.96
C ASP A 967 -26.26 -23.86 -22.79
N SER A 968 -25.65 -23.00 -23.61
CA SER A 968 -24.23 -22.65 -23.49
C SER A 968 -23.95 -21.89 -22.20
N ILE A 969 -22.73 -22.00 -21.68
CA ILE A 969 -22.21 -21.20 -20.56
C ILE A 969 -22.24 -19.67 -20.80
N THR A 970 -22.46 -19.25 -22.04
CA THR A 970 -22.64 -17.86 -22.47
C THR A 970 -24.08 -17.35 -22.33
N GLY A 971 -25.04 -18.24 -22.04
CA GLY A 971 -26.44 -17.89 -21.84
C GLY A 971 -26.80 -17.74 -20.37
N ALA A 972 -27.58 -16.71 -20.06
CA ALA A 972 -28.32 -16.60 -18.81
C ALA A 972 -29.81 -16.50 -19.10
N TRP A 973 -30.64 -17.22 -18.34
CA TRP A 973 -32.09 -17.26 -18.56
C TRP A 973 -32.90 -17.19 -17.26
N ARG A 974 -34.13 -16.73 -17.37
CA ARG A 974 -35.10 -16.64 -16.26
C ARG A 974 -36.51 -16.98 -16.74
N ILE A 975 -37.39 -17.32 -15.79
CA ILE A 975 -38.81 -17.54 -16.02
C ILE A 975 -39.57 -16.32 -15.47
N ALA A 976 -40.48 -15.75 -16.24
CA ALA A 976 -41.36 -14.69 -15.78
C ALA A 976 -42.79 -14.89 -16.29
N GLY A 977 -43.76 -14.38 -15.53
CA GLY A 977 -45.18 -14.47 -15.80
C GLY A 977 -45.98 -14.56 -14.51
N ASP A 978 -47.29 -14.62 -14.64
CA ASP A 978 -48.24 -14.69 -13.52
C ASP A 978 -48.97 -16.05 -13.51
N ASN A 979 -49.71 -16.31 -12.42
CA ASN A 979 -50.54 -17.51 -12.21
C ASN A 979 -49.75 -18.83 -12.02
N PHE A 980 -48.50 -18.75 -11.59
CA PHE A 980 -47.72 -19.91 -11.17
C PHE A 980 -46.70 -19.54 -10.09
N HIS A 981 -46.33 -20.54 -9.29
CA HIS A 981 -45.16 -20.51 -8.44
C HIS A 981 -43.96 -21.12 -9.16
N THR A 982 -42.74 -20.69 -8.83
CA THR A 982 -41.50 -21.22 -9.44
C THR A 982 -40.52 -21.72 -8.39
N VAL A 983 -39.88 -22.86 -8.66
CA VAL A 983 -38.70 -23.34 -7.91
C VAL A 983 -37.56 -23.70 -8.86
N LEU A 984 -36.33 -23.44 -8.42
CA LEU A 984 -35.09 -23.80 -9.10
C LEU A 984 -34.57 -25.14 -8.59
N ASP A 985 -34.05 -25.97 -9.47
CA ASP A 985 -33.49 -27.28 -9.13
C ASP A 985 -31.99 -27.18 -8.80
N ALA A 986 -31.63 -27.51 -7.55
CA ALA A 986 -30.25 -27.45 -7.08
C ALA A 986 -29.45 -28.75 -7.24
N ARG A 987 -30.06 -29.85 -7.71
CA ARG A 987 -29.40 -31.18 -7.80
C ARG A 987 -28.15 -31.22 -8.67
N SER A 988 -28.11 -30.40 -9.72
CA SER A 988 -26.99 -30.33 -10.67
C SER A 988 -25.98 -29.24 -10.34
N LYS A 989 -25.96 -28.76 -9.08
CA LYS A 989 -25.31 -27.51 -8.67
C LYS A 989 -25.96 -26.34 -9.40
N LEU A 990 -26.83 -25.61 -8.70
CA LEU A 990 -27.52 -24.47 -9.27
C LEU A 990 -26.50 -23.38 -9.64
N HIS A 991 -26.47 -22.99 -10.92
CA HIS A 991 -25.61 -21.90 -11.38
C HIS A 991 -26.45 -20.63 -11.53
N LEU A 992 -26.15 -19.60 -10.74
CA LEU A 992 -26.84 -18.32 -10.77
C LEU A 992 -25.92 -17.25 -11.37
N ALA A 993 -26.43 -16.54 -12.37
CA ALA A 993 -25.73 -15.45 -13.04
C ALA A 993 -25.92 -14.13 -12.27
N GLY A 994 -24.82 -13.53 -11.80
CA GLY A 994 -24.82 -12.19 -11.19
C GLY A 994 -25.82 -12.02 -10.06
N ILE A 995 -25.79 -12.91 -9.06
CA ILE A 995 -26.84 -12.98 -8.02
C ILE A 995 -26.92 -11.70 -7.16
N GLY A 996 -25.83 -10.95 -7.03
CA GLY A 996 -25.77 -9.79 -6.14
C GLY A 996 -25.95 -10.23 -4.68
N GLN A 997 -26.94 -9.68 -3.96
CA GLN A 997 -27.36 -10.12 -2.62
C GLN A 997 -28.84 -10.51 -2.64
N ARG A 998 -29.20 -11.77 -2.34
CA ARG A 998 -30.58 -12.27 -2.44
C ARG A 998 -30.93 -13.28 -1.35
N ARG A 999 -32.22 -13.36 -0.99
CA ARG A 999 -32.80 -14.47 -0.22
C ARG A 999 -33.63 -15.38 -1.12
N LEU A 1000 -33.41 -16.68 -0.96
CA LEU A 1000 -34.16 -17.79 -1.56
C LEU A 1000 -34.85 -18.56 -0.44
N ALA A 1001 -35.95 -19.25 -0.73
CA ALA A 1001 -36.65 -20.07 0.26
C ALA A 1001 -36.55 -21.57 -0.05
N PHE A 1002 -36.51 -22.41 0.99
CA PHE A 1002 -36.50 -23.86 0.86
C PHE A 1002 -37.21 -24.51 2.06
N PHE A 1003 -37.65 -25.75 1.91
CA PHE A 1003 -38.36 -26.45 2.99
C PHE A 1003 -37.43 -27.41 3.74
N VAL A 1004 -37.57 -27.44 5.06
CA VAL A 1004 -36.86 -28.38 5.94
C VAL A 1004 -37.87 -29.42 6.45
N PRO A 1005 -37.81 -30.70 6.00
CA PRO A 1005 -38.72 -31.75 6.46
C PRO A 1005 -38.60 -32.06 7.95
N ALA A 1006 -39.67 -32.62 8.53
CA ALA A 1006 -39.66 -33.14 9.90
C ALA A 1006 -38.53 -34.16 10.10
N GLY A 1007 -37.76 -34.03 11.19
CA GLY A 1007 -36.69 -34.97 11.53
C GLY A 1007 -35.41 -34.82 10.69
N THR A 1008 -35.23 -33.72 9.97
CA THR A 1008 -33.99 -33.42 9.22
C THR A 1008 -32.79 -33.37 10.17
N PRO A 1009 -31.76 -34.24 10.01
CA PRO A 1009 -30.62 -34.30 10.93
C PRO A 1009 -29.60 -33.18 10.69
N SER A 1010 -29.45 -32.73 9.44
CA SER A 1010 -28.54 -31.65 9.05
C SER A 1010 -28.93 -31.09 7.70
N ILE A 1011 -28.84 -29.78 7.57
CA ILE A 1011 -28.83 -29.03 6.31
C ILE A 1011 -27.36 -28.81 5.95
N THR A 1012 -26.98 -29.06 4.70
CA THR A 1012 -25.64 -28.75 4.19
C THR A 1012 -25.76 -27.89 2.94
N VAL A 1013 -25.06 -26.76 2.91
CA VAL A 1013 -24.97 -25.87 1.74
C VAL A 1013 -23.51 -25.77 1.32
N SER A 1014 -23.24 -25.87 0.02
CA SER A 1014 -21.92 -25.59 -0.54
C SER A 1014 -22.04 -24.52 -1.60
N VAL A 1015 -21.18 -23.51 -1.53
CA VAL A 1015 -21.11 -22.43 -2.52
C VAL A 1015 -19.72 -22.28 -3.11
N ALA A 1016 -19.66 -21.83 -4.36
CA ALA A 1016 -18.43 -21.45 -5.03
C ALA A 1016 -18.69 -20.27 -5.98
N GLY A 1017 -17.86 -19.23 -5.90
CA GLY A 1017 -17.86 -18.15 -6.88
C GLY A 1017 -17.11 -18.56 -8.15
N ILE A 1018 -17.63 -18.20 -9.33
CA ILE A 1018 -16.95 -18.37 -10.62
C ILE A 1018 -16.58 -17.00 -11.19
N HIS A 1019 -15.92 -16.19 -10.36
CA HIS A 1019 -15.49 -14.83 -10.67
C HIS A 1019 -14.38 -14.45 -9.69
N GLN A 1020 -13.67 -13.36 -9.98
CA GLN A 1020 -12.82 -12.66 -9.02
C GLN A 1020 -13.68 -11.96 -7.97
N GLY A 1021 -13.30 -12.02 -6.70
CA GLY A 1021 -13.98 -11.35 -5.59
C GLY A 1021 -14.95 -12.23 -4.79
N GLU A 1022 -15.74 -11.58 -3.94
CA GLU A 1022 -16.45 -12.22 -2.84
C GLU A 1022 -17.70 -13.01 -3.22
N TYR A 1023 -17.96 -14.05 -2.45
CA TYR A 1023 -19.22 -14.79 -2.46
C TYR A 1023 -19.50 -15.45 -1.09
N GLY A 1024 -20.72 -15.92 -0.86
CA GLY A 1024 -21.03 -16.67 0.35
C GLY A 1024 -22.51 -17.01 0.52
N CYS A 1025 -22.82 -17.63 1.66
CA CYS A 1025 -24.17 -18.00 2.02
C CYS A 1025 -24.47 -17.96 3.52
N ALA A 1026 -25.74 -17.83 3.88
CA ALA A 1026 -26.22 -17.93 5.24
C ALA A 1026 -27.60 -18.60 5.34
N LEU A 1027 -27.81 -19.40 6.38
CA LEU A 1027 -29.09 -20.07 6.67
C LEU A 1027 -29.91 -19.24 7.66
N ILE A 1028 -31.16 -18.96 7.32
CA ILE A 1028 -32.11 -18.21 8.14
C ILE A 1028 -33.28 -19.13 8.50
N SER A 1029 -33.49 -19.34 9.80
CA SER A 1029 -34.59 -20.17 10.31
C SER A 1029 -35.93 -19.44 10.29
N PRO A 1030 -37.07 -20.16 10.47
CA PRO A 1030 -38.42 -19.57 10.40
C PRO A 1030 -38.69 -18.45 11.43
N ASP A 1031 -37.95 -18.43 12.54
CA ASP A 1031 -37.99 -17.34 13.53
C ASP A 1031 -37.13 -16.12 13.13
N GLY A 1032 -36.63 -16.08 11.90
CA GLY A 1032 -35.84 -15.00 11.33
C GLY A 1032 -34.38 -14.95 11.79
N LYS A 1033 -33.88 -15.94 12.54
CA LYS A 1033 -32.50 -15.93 13.04
C LYS A 1033 -31.53 -16.54 12.05
N VAL A 1034 -30.36 -15.93 11.88
CA VAL A 1034 -29.25 -16.53 11.12
C VAL A 1034 -28.63 -17.64 11.96
N ARG A 1035 -28.61 -18.86 11.45
CA ARG A 1035 -28.15 -20.06 12.15
C ARG A 1035 -26.77 -20.53 11.75
N ALA A 1036 -26.38 -20.21 10.54
CA ALA A 1036 -25.08 -20.55 9.99
C ALA A 1036 -24.72 -19.50 8.93
N PHE A 1037 -23.45 -19.13 8.85
CA PHE A 1037 -22.92 -18.11 7.95
C PHE A 1037 -21.56 -18.56 7.43
N GLN A 1038 -21.31 -18.36 6.14
CA GLN A 1038 -20.03 -18.65 5.51
C GLN A 1038 -19.76 -17.69 4.36
N ARG A 1039 -18.51 -17.26 4.23
CA ARG A 1039 -18.01 -16.42 3.13
C ARG A 1039 -16.79 -17.06 2.49
N GLY A 1040 -16.47 -16.63 1.27
CA GLY A 1040 -15.20 -16.89 0.60
C GLY A 1040 -14.94 -15.84 -0.48
N SER A 1041 -13.74 -15.90 -1.06
CA SER A 1041 -13.33 -15.06 -2.17
C SER A 1041 -12.38 -15.81 -3.09
N ASN A 1042 -12.34 -15.40 -4.35
CA ASN A 1042 -11.36 -15.86 -5.29
C ASN A 1042 -10.44 -14.70 -5.67
N ALA A 1043 -9.14 -14.90 -5.50
CA ALA A 1043 -8.11 -13.99 -5.99
C ALA A 1043 -7.75 -14.28 -7.45
N GLY A 1044 -7.41 -13.25 -8.22
CA GLY A 1044 -6.87 -13.37 -9.58
C GLY A 1044 -7.93 -13.45 -10.70
N PHE A 1045 -7.51 -13.87 -11.91
CA PHE A 1045 -8.34 -13.80 -13.12
C PHE A 1045 -9.53 -14.76 -13.13
N ASP A 1046 -10.61 -14.33 -13.81
CA ASP A 1046 -11.83 -15.13 -14.01
C ASP A 1046 -11.52 -16.53 -14.59
N PRO A 1047 -11.82 -17.61 -13.85
CA PRO A 1047 -11.57 -18.98 -14.30
C PRO A 1047 -12.30 -19.35 -15.60
N MET A 1048 -13.38 -18.65 -15.98
CA MET A 1048 -14.09 -18.90 -17.24
C MET A 1048 -13.38 -18.37 -18.49
N ILE A 1049 -12.27 -17.63 -18.34
CA ILE A 1049 -11.44 -17.13 -19.46
C ILE A 1049 -10.09 -17.88 -19.53
N GLY A 1050 -9.99 -19.06 -18.91
CA GLY A 1050 -8.78 -19.89 -18.95
C GLY A 1050 -7.68 -19.43 -17.98
N GLY A 1051 -8.02 -18.61 -16.98
CA GLY A 1051 -7.14 -18.31 -15.87
C GLY A 1051 -6.96 -19.52 -14.95
N THR A 1052 -5.73 -19.78 -14.51
CA THR A 1052 -5.44 -20.76 -13.45
C THR A 1052 -5.69 -20.11 -12.09
N SER A 1053 -6.94 -19.86 -11.70
CA SER A 1053 -7.25 -19.45 -10.33
C SER A 1053 -7.23 -20.68 -9.42
N GLN A 1054 -6.56 -20.61 -8.26
CA GLN A 1054 -6.92 -21.50 -7.15
C GLN A 1054 -8.33 -21.10 -6.70
N GLN A 1055 -9.34 -21.86 -7.11
CA GLN A 1055 -10.67 -21.72 -6.52
C GLN A 1055 -10.57 -22.13 -5.05
N SER A 1056 -10.58 -21.14 -4.17
CA SER A 1056 -10.79 -21.41 -2.75
C SER A 1056 -12.27 -21.74 -2.60
N SER A 1057 -12.60 -22.82 -1.89
CA SER A 1057 -13.98 -23.05 -1.42
C SER A 1057 -13.91 -23.03 0.10
N PRO A 1058 -14.78 -22.27 0.78
CA PRO A 1058 -14.75 -22.21 2.24
C PRO A 1058 -15.19 -23.53 2.90
N GLY A 1059 -15.48 -24.58 2.11
CA GLY A 1059 -16.02 -25.86 2.55
C GLY A 1059 -17.56 -25.83 2.65
N PRO A 1060 -18.21 -26.93 3.05
CA PRO A 1060 -19.66 -26.96 3.23
C PRO A 1060 -20.11 -26.27 4.52
N LEU A 1061 -21.09 -25.37 4.44
CA LEU A 1061 -21.83 -24.84 5.57
C LEU A 1061 -22.81 -25.89 6.09
N LYS A 1062 -22.71 -26.26 7.37
CA LYS A 1062 -23.55 -27.29 8.00
C LYS A 1062 -24.31 -26.74 9.20
N HIS A 1063 -25.59 -27.11 9.32
CA HIS A 1063 -26.41 -26.78 10.48
C HIS A 1063 -27.44 -27.88 10.77
N ALA A 1064 -27.62 -28.22 12.05
CA ALA A 1064 -28.64 -29.16 12.52
C ALA A 1064 -29.85 -28.38 13.08
N PRO A 1065 -31.03 -28.46 12.45
CA PRO A 1065 -32.21 -27.73 12.91
C PRO A 1065 -32.82 -28.36 14.16
N ASP A 1066 -33.35 -27.54 15.07
CA ASP A 1066 -34.15 -28.03 16.20
C ASP A 1066 -35.50 -28.58 15.71
N ALA A 1067 -36.14 -29.46 16.50
CA ALA A 1067 -37.42 -30.06 16.14
C ALA A 1067 -38.51 -29.00 15.81
N SER A 1068 -38.52 -27.87 16.52
CA SER A 1068 -39.44 -26.74 16.29
C SER A 1068 -39.16 -25.95 15.00
N GLN A 1069 -38.02 -26.19 14.37
CA GLN A 1069 -37.58 -25.53 13.13
C GLN A 1069 -37.72 -26.46 11.91
N THR A 1070 -38.17 -27.70 12.11
CA THR A 1070 -38.46 -28.64 11.02
C THR A 1070 -39.94 -28.59 10.63
N ASN A 1071 -40.28 -29.17 9.48
CA ASN A 1071 -41.58 -29.02 8.84
C ASN A 1071 -41.94 -27.54 8.56
N ALA A 1072 -40.96 -26.75 8.15
CA ALA A 1072 -41.09 -25.31 7.98
C ALA A 1072 -40.25 -24.79 6.79
N ILE A 1073 -40.62 -23.61 6.29
CA ILE A 1073 -39.86 -22.89 5.25
C ILE A 1073 -38.72 -22.11 5.90
N TRP A 1074 -37.52 -22.33 5.42
CA TRP A 1074 -36.31 -21.60 5.74
C TRP A 1074 -35.94 -20.68 4.58
N GLU A 1075 -35.07 -19.70 4.86
CA GLU A 1075 -34.44 -18.90 3.81
C GLU A 1075 -32.93 -19.18 3.72
N LEU A 1076 -32.41 -19.15 2.51
CA LEU A 1076 -31.01 -19.18 2.16
C LEU A 1076 -30.63 -17.81 1.59
N ALA A 1077 -29.83 -17.06 2.33
CA ALA A 1077 -29.20 -15.85 1.82
C ALA A 1077 -27.98 -16.24 0.99
N LEU A 1078 -27.89 -15.72 -0.24
CA LEU A 1078 -26.74 -15.86 -1.13
C LEU A 1078 -26.21 -14.49 -1.50
N TRP A 1079 -24.89 -14.37 -1.60
CA TRP A 1079 -24.27 -13.20 -2.21
C TRP A 1079 -23.06 -13.56 -3.07
N ALA A 1080 -22.85 -12.80 -4.14
CA ALA A 1080 -21.63 -12.87 -4.95
C ALA A 1080 -21.44 -11.61 -5.80
N THR A 1081 -20.18 -11.25 -6.05
CA THR A 1081 -19.80 -10.16 -6.98
C THR A 1081 -20.14 -10.52 -8.43
N GLY A 1082 -20.10 -11.80 -8.76
CA GLY A 1082 -20.51 -12.34 -10.05
C GLY A 1082 -21.39 -13.57 -9.89
N ASP A 1083 -21.00 -14.65 -10.55
CA ASP A 1083 -21.77 -15.88 -10.57
C ASP A 1083 -21.50 -16.78 -9.38
N ILE A 1084 -22.56 -17.43 -8.90
CA ILE A 1084 -22.44 -18.37 -7.79
C ILE A 1084 -22.98 -19.73 -8.18
N ILE A 1085 -22.23 -20.76 -7.81
CA ILE A 1085 -22.67 -22.14 -7.77
C ILE A 1085 -23.20 -22.41 -6.37
N CYS A 1086 -24.39 -23.00 -6.27
CA CYS A 1086 -24.99 -23.41 -5.01
C CYS A 1086 -25.45 -24.87 -5.06
N ASP A 1087 -25.07 -25.65 -4.06
CA ASP A 1087 -25.59 -27.00 -3.80
C ASP A 1087 -26.18 -27.05 -2.39
N ILE A 1088 -27.33 -27.71 -2.23
CA ILE A 1088 -28.04 -27.87 -0.95
C ILE A 1088 -28.45 -29.33 -0.74
N GLN A 1089 -28.10 -29.87 0.42
CA GLN A 1089 -28.27 -31.28 0.76
C GLN A 1089 -28.94 -31.44 2.13
N GLY A 1090 -29.56 -32.60 2.34
CA GLY A 1090 -30.32 -32.93 3.56
C GLY A 1090 -31.77 -32.45 3.56
N VAL A 1091 -32.18 -31.73 2.51
CA VAL A 1091 -33.53 -31.19 2.28
C VAL A 1091 -33.93 -31.41 0.81
N PRO A 1092 -35.21 -31.27 0.44
CA PRO A 1092 -35.60 -31.25 -0.97
C PRO A 1092 -34.78 -30.20 -1.73
N PRO A 1093 -34.17 -30.55 -2.87
CA PRO A 1093 -33.17 -29.73 -3.57
C PRO A 1093 -33.81 -28.62 -4.42
N TYR A 1094 -34.79 -27.92 -3.86
CA TYR A 1094 -35.60 -26.93 -4.55
C TYR A 1094 -35.55 -25.59 -3.84
N LEU A 1095 -35.08 -24.57 -4.56
CA LEU A 1095 -34.96 -23.20 -4.07
C LEU A 1095 -36.02 -22.31 -4.75
N ALA A 1096 -36.90 -21.72 -3.96
CA ALA A 1096 -37.92 -20.80 -4.42
C ALA A 1096 -37.42 -19.35 -4.33
N PRO A 1097 -37.92 -18.45 -5.19
CA PRO A 1097 -37.51 -17.05 -5.12
C PRO A 1097 -37.87 -16.34 -3.80
N ASN A 1098 -38.95 -16.79 -3.15
CA ASN A 1098 -39.42 -16.33 -1.85
C ASN A 1098 -40.29 -17.43 -1.19
N PRO A 1099 -40.64 -17.32 0.10
CA PRO A 1099 -41.40 -18.35 0.82
C PRO A 1099 -42.74 -18.73 0.17
N GLU A 1100 -43.47 -17.76 -0.39
CA GLU A 1100 -44.78 -17.98 -1.01
C GLU A 1100 -44.70 -18.78 -2.33
N ASN A 1101 -43.53 -18.79 -2.98
CA ASN A 1101 -43.30 -19.52 -4.23
C ASN A 1101 -42.87 -20.97 -4.02
N TRP A 1102 -42.65 -21.41 -2.78
CA TRP A 1102 -42.11 -22.74 -2.54
C TRP A 1102 -43.18 -23.83 -2.70
N PHE A 1103 -42.84 -24.86 -3.48
CA PHE A 1103 -43.58 -26.12 -3.57
C PHE A 1103 -42.61 -27.27 -3.83
N ASN A 1104 -43.05 -28.53 -3.62
CA ASN A 1104 -42.24 -29.72 -3.91
C ASN A 1104 -42.67 -30.34 -5.26
N PRO A 1105 -41.85 -30.27 -6.33
CA PRO A 1105 -42.13 -30.89 -7.63
C PRO A 1105 -42.21 -32.42 -7.63
N GLU A 1106 -41.83 -33.08 -6.54
CA GLU A 1106 -41.84 -34.54 -6.37
C GLU A 1106 -42.90 -35.04 -5.40
N ALA A 1107 -43.59 -34.13 -4.70
CA ALA A 1107 -44.77 -34.53 -3.96
C ALA A 1107 -45.83 -34.97 -4.97
N SER A 1108 -46.30 -36.21 -4.85
CA SER A 1108 -47.51 -36.63 -5.57
C SER A 1108 -48.61 -35.61 -5.26
N PRO A 1109 -49.42 -35.17 -6.23
CA PRO A 1109 -50.59 -34.36 -5.93
C PRO A 1109 -51.39 -35.16 -4.91
N VAL A 1110 -51.49 -34.64 -3.68
CA VAL A 1110 -52.39 -35.21 -2.70
C VAL A 1110 -53.78 -34.95 -3.28
N THR A 1111 -54.31 -35.98 -3.91
CA THR A 1111 -55.69 -36.02 -4.38
C THR A 1111 -56.57 -35.69 -3.16
N PRO A 1112 -57.51 -34.73 -3.27
CA PRO A 1112 -58.27 -34.21 -2.14
C PRO A 1112 -58.96 -35.28 -1.29
#